data_AF-A0A1R3HP61-F1
#
_entry.id   AF-A0A1R3HP61-F1
#
_cell.length_a   1.000
_cell.length_b   1.000
_cell.length_c   1.000
_cell.angle_alpha   90.00
_cell.angle_beta   90.00
_cell.angle_gamma   90.00
#
_symmetry.space_group_name_H-M   'P 1'
#
loop_
_entity.id
_entity.type
_entity.pdbx_description
1 polymer ?
#
loop_
_entity_poly.entity_id
_entity_poly.type
_entity_poly.pdbx_seq_one_letter_code
_entity_poly.pdbx_strand_id
1 'polypeptide(L)'
;MAPSLSASCFPVLCGAICFMFISLLLLTNSATVNGTRVTNGDTVKIRRNLLDNGLGLTPQMGWNSWNHFHCDINETLIKETADAMVSSGLAAVGYTYINLDDCWGELNRDSKGNLVPKASTFPSGIKALADYVHSKGLKLGIYSDAGTQTCSQTMPGSLGHEEQDAKTFASWGVDYLKYDNCQNTGVSPKERYPKMSKALLDSGRPIFFSLCEWGQEDPATWAPSIGNSWRTTGDIEDKWDSMTSIADQNDQWASYAQPGAWNDPDMLEVGNGGMTTEEYRCHFSIWALAKAPLLIGCDVRSMDNVTYELLSNKEVIAVNQDKVGVQGKKVKKDGDVEVWAGPLTNHKVALVLWNRGSSPENITAYWSDLGLNPSTMVDARDLWAHSTERSVQNQITAQVDSHAFWVETLFRKILRKPKKPVKLPVILSEEESEVMIVVKKDTNMAAMKGYFCSTNPSKNETLYSHAHLLLRNLSVVAKKPFPSSSILNKTKPVSLRIRSAAAEEEGNSSGNSTSTSQVKGSGTTARGRRLLKIREEKRKREFERLNNYPAWAKVLENACKDDEELRAVLGDSIGDPELMKKRVEERVRKKGRDFHKQKTGSVLAFKVSFRDFNPLDSYIWFELYGSPSDQEVNLIGSVIQSWYVMGRLGAFNSSNLQLANVSMDFDPLYDADKGFKVMPSSFHDISDVEFQDNWGRIWVDLGTADFFSIDVFLNCMTVLSAEYLGIQQIVFGGRSMGDWEEGMTNPEYGYKYFKI
;
A
#
# COMPACT_ATOMS: atom_id res chain seq x y z
N MET A 1 -63.71 -34.37 -24.11
CA MET A 1 -64.73 -35.01 -23.24
C MET A 1 -65.09 -34.01 -22.15
N ALA A 2 -66.21 -33.32 -22.31
CA ALA A 2 -66.95 -32.70 -21.20
C ALA A 2 -67.69 -33.84 -20.43
N PRO A 3 -68.26 -33.66 -19.22
CA PRO A 3 -69.14 -32.53 -18.82
C PRO A 3 -68.92 -32.13 -17.33
N SER A 4 -69.64 -31.24 -16.63
CA SER A 4 -70.85 -30.40 -16.77
C SER A 4 -70.86 -29.54 -15.48
N LEU A 5 -71.03 -28.22 -15.53
CA LEU A 5 -72.29 -27.47 -15.72
C LEU A 5 -73.32 -27.68 -14.61
N SER A 6 -73.64 -26.61 -13.88
CA SER A 6 -74.92 -25.87 -13.92
C SER A 6 -75.13 -25.10 -12.60
N ALA A 7 -75.21 -23.77 -12.61
CA ALA A 7 -76.39 -22.90 -12.84
C ALA A 7 -77.05 -22.53 -11.48
N SER A 8 -77.57 -21.33 -11.19
CA SER A 8 -78.14 -20.27 -12.04
C SER A 8 -78.59 -19.04 -11.19
N CYS A 9 -78.65 -17.87 -11.85
CA CYS A 9 -79.57 -16.69 -11.69
C CYS A 9 -79.41 -15.72 -10.48
N PHE A 10 -79.03 -14.42 -10.64
CA PHE A 10 -79.74 -13.20 -11.16
C PHE A 10 -80.82 -12.61 -10.17
N PRO A 11 -81.24 -11.32 -10.19
CA PRO A 11 -80.56 -10.02 -9.93
C PRO A 11 -81.43 -8.96 -9.16
N VAL A 12 -81.05 -7.66 -9.26
CA VAL A 12 -81.86 -6.40 -9.21
C VAL A 12 -81.97 -5.65 -7.85
N LEU A 13 -81.41 -4.43 -7.72
CA LEU A 13 -82.11 -3.16 -7.98
C LEU A 13 -81.22 -1.91 -7.72
N CYS A 14 -81.20 -1.07 -8.75
CA CYS A 14 -80.65 0.29 -8.80
C CYS A 14 -81.80 1.28 -8.52
N GLY A 15 -81.55 2.44 -7.91
CA GLY A 15 -82.60 3.46 -7.76
C GLY A 15 -82.13 4.72 -7.06
N ALA A 16 -82.03 5.79 -7.83
CA ALA A 16 -81.44 7.06 -7.46
C ALA A 16 -82.51 8.15 -7.18
N ILE A 17 -82.03 9.26 -6.60
CA ILE A 17 -82.54 10.65 -6.73
C ILE A 17 -83.67 11.09 -5.78
N CYS A 18 -83.30 12.01 -4.88
CA CYS A 18 -84.02 13.24 -4.47
C CYS A 18 -83.29 13.80 -3.24
N PHE A 19 -82.84 15.05 -3.08
CA PHE A 19 -83.15 16.34 -3.70
C PHE A 19 -81.97 17.29 -3.39
N MET A 20 -81.74 18.24 -4.30
CA MET A 20 -80.72 19.29 -4.27
C MET A 20 -80.86 20.26 -3.08
N PHE A 21 -79.77 20.91 -2.64
CA PHE A 21 -79.52 22.36 -2.82
C PHE A 21 -78.47 22.95 -1.85
N ILE A 22 -77.71 23.92 -2.39
CA ILE A 22 -77.06 25.07 -1.74
C ILE A 22 -75.58 24.94 -1.31
N SER A 23 -74.74 25.47 -2.18
CA SER A 23 -73.49 26.16 -1.85
C SER A 23 -73.77 27.51 -1.16
N LEU A 24 -72.81 27.95 -0.33
CA LEU A 24 -72.56 29.33 0.14
C LEU A 24 -73.22 29.75 1.49
N LEU A 25 -72.44 29.78 2.59
CA LEU A 25 -72.16 30.96 3.44
C LEU A 25 -71.46 30.60 4.79
N LEU A 26 -70.27 31.17 4.98
CA LEU A 26 -69.73 31.86 6.17
C LEU A 26 -69.41 31.11 7.51
N LEU A 27 -68.11 30.85 7.70
CA LEU A 27 -67.19 31.52 8.66
C LEU A 27 -67.76 32.12 9.98
N THR A 28 -67.39 31.56 11.14
CA THR A 28 -66.43 32.09 12.15
C THR A 28 -66.72 31.74 13.62
N ASN A 29 -65.64 31.36 14.35
CA ASN A 29 -65.30 31.63 15.77
C ASN A 29 -66.19 31.04 16.89
N SER A 30 -65.69 30.54 18.03
CA SER A 30 -64.37 30.44 18.67
C SER A 30 -64.49 29.51 19.89
N ALA A 31 -63.48 28.69 20.17
CA ALA A 31 -62.98 28.44 21.55
C ALA A 31 -61.75 27.51 21.51
N THR A 32 -60.59 28.09 21.78
CA THR A 32 -59.38 27.39 22.22
C THR A 32 -59.37 27.32 23.75
N VAL A 33 -58.85 26.22 24.32
CA VAL A 33 -57.64 26.14 25.17
C VAL A 33 -57.64 24.85 26.02
N ASN A 34 -56.61 24.02 25.78
CA ASN A 34 -55.79 23.12 26.62
C ASN A 34 -56.40 22.39 27.86
N GLY A 35 -56.10 21.12 28.14
CA GLY A 35 -55.20 20.15 27.52
C GLY A 35 -54.89 18.99 28.48
N THR A 36 -54.66 17.78 27.95
CA THR A 36 -53.97 16.69 28.66
C THR A 36 -53.23 15.80 27.65
N ARG A 37 -51.92 15.65 27.92
CA ARG A 37 -50.90 14.83 27.25
C ARG A 37 -51.40 13.49 26.70
N VAL A 38 -51.11 13.22 25.42
CA VAL A 38 -50.97 11.86 24.88
C VAL A 38 -49.48 11.57 24.74
N THR A 39 -49.02 10.57 25.47
CA THR A 39 -47.66 10.05 25.43
C THR A 39 -47.45 9.21 24.17
N ASN A 40 -46.37 9.51 23.45
CA ASN A 40 -45.78 8.70 22.38
C ASN A 40 -45.70 7.21 22.77
N GLY A 41 -46.02 6.33 21.82
CA GLY A 41 -45.58 4.95 21.90
C GLY A 41 -46.32 3.99 21.00
N ASP A 42 -46.25 4.16 19.68
CA ASP A 42 -46.55 3.08 18.72
C ASP A 42 -45.64 3.18 17.50
N THR A 43 -44.33 3.02 17.75
CA THR A 43 -43.40 2.51 16.75
C THR A 43 -43.38 0.98 16.90
N VAL A 44 -44.03 0.29 15.95
CA VAL A 44 -43.86 -1.14 15.75
C VAL A 44 -42.38 -1.39 15.43
N LYS A 45 -41.63 -1.81 16.45
CA LYS A 45 -40.25 -2.27 16.39
C LYS A 45 -40.18 -3.53 15.52
N ILE A 46 -39.77 -3.40 14.27
CA ILE A 46 -38.95 -4.45 13.65
C ILE A 46 -37.57 -4.32 14.31
N ARG A 47 -37.41 -4.94 15.49
CA ARG A 47 -36.07 -5.18 16.04
C ARG A 47 -35.44 -6.25 15.13
N ARG A 48 -34.61 -5.83 14.18
CA ARG A 48 -33.56 -6.72 13.66
C ARG A 48 -32.75 -7.11 14.90
N ASN A 49 -32.80 -8.39 15.28
CA ASN A 49 -32.01 -8.90 16.39
C ASN A 49 -30.54 -8.73 15.99
N LEU A 50 -29.88 -7.72 16.54
CA LEU A 50 -28.45 -7.50 16.37
C LEU A 50 -27.69 -8.18 17.51
N LEU A 51 -26.48 -8.63 17.23
CA LEU A 51 -25.55 -9.03 18.29
C LEU A 51 -25.22 -7.79 19.15
N ASP A 52 -25.73 -7.75 20.37
CA ASP A 52 -25.45 -6.66 21.32
C ASP A 52 -24.22 -6.99 22.17
N ASN A 53 -23.04 -7.05 21.54
CA ASN A 53 -21.75 -7.26 22.22
C ASN A 53 -20.96 -5.96 22.46
N GLY A 54 -21.53 -4.80 22.09
CA GLY A 54 -20.90 -3.49 22.24
C GLY A 54 -19.70 -3.21 21.33
N LEU A 55 -19.40 -4.09 20.37
CA LEU A 55 -18.30 -3.96 19.41
C LEU A 55 -18.81 -3.61 18.01
N GLY A 56 -17.89 -3.20 17.12
CA GLY A 56 -18.21 -2.94 15.71
C GLY A 56 -19.18 -1.78 15.47
N LEU A 57 -19.28 -0.80 16.38
CA LEU A 57 -20.14 0.38 16.17
C LEU A 57 -19.76 1.19 14.91
N THR A 58 -18.51 1.09 14.49
CA THR A 58 -17.98 1.45 13.17
C THR A 58 -17.24 0.23 12.60
N PRO A 59 -16.98 0.17 11.28
CA PRO A 59 -16.21 -0.91 10.69
C PRO A 59 -14.84 -1.06 11.36
N GLN A 60 -14.37 -2.29 11.55
CA GLN A 60 -13.07 -2.54 12.15
C GLN A 60 -11.93 -2.02 11.26
N MET A 61 -10.86 -1.54 11.91
CA MET A 61 -9.65 -1.10 11.23
C MET A 61 -8.44 -1.78 11.85
N GLY A 62 -7.54 -2.30 11.02
CA GLY A 62 -6.38 -3.05 11.47
C GLY A 62 -5.50 -3.54 10.34
N TRP A 63 -4.82 -4.64 10.60
CA TRP A 63 -3.93 -5.33 9.69
C TRP A 63 -4.13 -6.84 9.82
N ASN A 64 -3.95 -7.57 8.73
CA ASN A 64 -3.98 -9.03 8.70
C ASN A 64 -2.74 -9.55 7.97
N SER A 65 -2.16 -10.66 8.44
CA SER A 65 -0.95 -11.25 7.89
C SER A 65 -1.10 -11.94 6.52
N TRP A 66 -2.31 -12.29 6.10
CA TRP A 66 -2.51 -13.29 5.04
C TRP A 66 -2.05 -12.84 3.65
N ASN A 67 -2.49 -11.66 3.17
CA ASN A 67 -2.27 -11.27 1.77
C ASN A 67 -0.79 -11.20 1.38
N HIS A 68 0.08 -10.81 2.32
CA HIS A 68 1.51 -10.68 2.07
C HIS A 68 2.35 -11.87 2.55
N PHE A 69 2.03 -12.43 3.73
CA PHE A 69 2.89 -13.43 4.36
C PHE A 69 2.37 -14.85 4.24
N HIS A 70 1.08 -15.05 3.92
CA HIS A 70 0.42 -16.35 3.94
C HIS A 70 0.74 -17.11 5.24
N CYS A 71 1.42 -18.26 5.14
CA CYS A 71 1.83 -19.08 6.27
C CYS A 71 3.24 -18.79 6.82
N ASP A 72 3.99 -17.85 6.23
CA ASP A 72 5.30 -17.44 6.73
C ASP A 72 5.18 -16.38 7.82
N ILE A 73 4.53 -16.76 8.93
CA ILE A 73 4.31 -15.90 10.08
C ILE A 73 5.01 -16.41 11.34
N ASN A 74 5.52 -15.49 12.15
CA ASN A 74 6.15 -15.79 13.43
C ASN A 74 5.99 -14.65 14.44
N GLU A 75 6.28 -14.92 15.70
CA GLU A 75 6.15 -13.98 16.80
C GLU A 75 6.93 -12.67 16.57
N THR A 76 8.15 -12.76 16.02
CA THR A 76 8.98 -11.57 15.75
C THR A 76 8.32 -10.67 14.71
N LEU A 77 7.87 -11.25 13.59
CA LEU A 77 7.14 -10.55 12.54
C LEU A 77 5.95 -9.79 13.13
N ILE A 78 5.09 -10.46 13.91
CA ILE A 78 3.89 -9.82 14.46
C ILE A 78 4.25 -8.68 15.42
N LYS A 79 5.29 -8.83 16.24
CA LYS A 79 5.76 -7.76 17.15
C LYS A 79 6.30 -6.57 16.37
N GLU A 80 7.10 -6.80 15.33
CA GLU A 80 7.63 -5.75 14.46
C GLU A 80 6.51 -5.03 13.69
N THR A 81 5.51 -5.76 13.21
CA THR A 81 4.32 -5.20 12.58
C THR A 81 3.53 -4.32 13.56
N ALA A 82 3.35 -4.77 14.81
CA ALA A 82 2.71 -3.96 15.85
C ALA A 82 3.51 -2.68 16.16
N ASP A 83 4.84 -2.76 16.20
CA ASP A 83 5.72 -1.61 16.37
C ASP A 83 5.62 -0.64 15.19
N ALA A 84 5.65 -1.15 13.96
CA ALA A 84 5.52 -0.38 12.73
C ALA A 84 4.15 0.32 12.63
N MET A 85 3.08 -0.35 13.04
CA MET A 85 1.73 0.22 13.10
C MET A 85 1.68 1.46 14.00
N VAL A 86 2.39 1.44 15.13
CA VAL A 86 2.49 2.60 16.03
C VAL A 86 3.45 3.65 15.49
N SER A 87 4.67 3.27 15.09
CA SER A 87 5.72 4.21 14.70
C SER A 87 5.42 4.97 13.40
N SER A 88 4.68 4.34 12.48
CA SER A 88 4.19 5.00 11.26
C SER A 88 3.05 5.99 11.53
N GLY A 89 2.37 5.89 12.68
CA GLY A 89 1.20 6.69 12.99
C GLY A 89 -0.12 6.10 12.47
N LEU A 90 -0.11 4.92 11.82
CA LEU A 90 -1.32 4.24 11.38
C LEU A 90 -2.25 3.87 12.55
N ALA A 91 -1.67 3.44 13.68
CA ALA A 91 -2.42 3.23 14.91
C ALA A 91 -3.20 4.48 15.36
N ALA A 92 -2.61 5.67 15.18
CA ALA A 92 -3.21 6.93 15.59
C ALA A 92 -4.35 7.39 14.67
N VAL A 93 -4.46 6.85 13.45
CA VAL A 93 -5.58 7.12 12.53
C VAL A 93 -6.68 6.06 12.59
N GLY A 94 -6.50 4.99 13.36
CA GLY A 94 -7.57 4.04 13.70
C GLY A 94 -7.24 2.57 13.53
N TYR A 95 -6.14 2.22 12.85
CA TYR A 95 -5.74 0.82 12.63
C TYR A 95 -5.25 0.19 13.94
N THR A 96 -6.14 -0.47 14.67
CA THR A 96 -5.87 -0.94 16.04
C THR A 96 -5.80 -2.45 16.19
N TYR A 97 -6.38 -3.20 15.27
CA TYR A 97 -6.32 -4.66 15.29
C TYR A 97 -5.08 -5.18 14.55
N ILE A 98 -4.29 -6.03 15.21
CA ILE A 98 -3.21 -6.83 14.61
C ILE A 98 -3.71 -8.27 14.54
N ASN A 99 -4.16 -8.71 13.38
CA ASN A 99 -4.80 -10.02 13.21
C ASN A 99 -3.80 -11.04 12.67
N LEU A 100 -3.60 -12.11 13.43
CA LEU A 100 -2.95 -13.31 12.91
C LEU A 100 -3.97 -14.07 12.06
N ASP A 101 -3.56 -14.45 10.86
CA ASP A 101 -4.33 -15.38 10.02
C ASP A 101 -3.90 -16.83 10.26
N ASP A 102 -4.19 -17.74 9.32
CA ASP A 102 -3.90 -19.18 9.43
C ASP A 102 -2.42 -19.52 9.73
N CYS A 103 -2.12 -20.78 9.99
CA CYS A 103 -0.77 -21.32 10.19
C CYS A 103 -0.05 -20.92 11.51
N TRP A 104 -0.77 -20.35 12.49
CA TRP A 104 -0.19 -19.99 13.80
C TRP A 104 -0.10 -21.14 14.81
N GLY A 105 -0.93 -22.18 14.66
CA GLY A 105 -1.08 -23.29 15.59
C GLY A 105 -0.24 -24.52 15.23
N GLU A 106 -0.06 -25.43 16.21
CA GLU A 106 0.39 -26.79 15.96
C GLU A 106 -0.68 -27.59 15.20
N LEU A 107 -0.24 -28.60 14.46
CA LEU A 107 -1.14 -29.50 13.70
C LEU A 107 -2.12 -30.25 14.60
N ASN A 108 -1.72 -30.54 15.85
CA ASN A 108 -2.50 -31.31 16.79
C ASN A 108 -2.82 -30.50 18.04
N ARG A 109 -4.03 -30.71 18.57
CA ARG A 109 -4.42 -30.24 19.91
C ARG A 109 -3.59 -30.95 20.99
N ASP A 110 -3.48 -30.33 22.16
CA ASP A 110 -2.86 -30.98 23.31
C ASP A 110 -3.71 -32.16 23.84
N SER A 111 -3.16 -32.90 24.80
CA SER A 111 -3.86 -34.02 25.48
C SER A 111 -5.18 -33.66 26.16
N LYS A 112 -5.48 -32.37 26.35
CA LYS A 112 -6.72 -31.85 26.94
C LYS A 112 -7.67 -31.30 25.87
N GLY A 113 -7.30 -31.37 24.59
CA GLY A 113 -8.09 -30.87 23.47
C GLY A 113 -7.92 -29.37 23.19
N ASN A 114 -6.97 -28.67 23.83
CA ASN A 114 -6.76 -27.24 23.55
C ASN A 114 -5.95 -27.03 22.27
N LEU A 115 -6.22 -25.93 21.57
CA LEU A 115 -5.31 -25.41 20.54
C LEU A 115 -3.96 -25.05 21.16
N VAL A 116 -2.89 -25.33 20.43
CA VAL A 116 -1.51 -25.09 20.88
C VAL A 116 -0.83 -24.16 19.88
N PRO A 117 -0.25 -23.02 20.31
CA PRO A 117 0.56 -22.18 19.43
C PRO A 117 1.79 -22.94 18.95
N LYS A 118 2.15 -22.77 17.68
CA LYS A 118 3.30 -23.48 17.09
C LYS A 118 4.61 -23.06 17.77
N ALA A 119 5.26 -23.96 18.48
CA ALA A 119 6.39 -23.60 19.35
C ALA A 119 7.61 -23.09 18.57
N SER A 120 7.75 -23.48 17.30
CA SER A 120 8.85 -23.03 16.44
C SER A 120 8.71 -21.58 15.96
N THR A 121 7.49 -21.08 15.79
CA THR A 121 7.22 -19.73 15.27
C THR A 121 6.65 -18.79 16.33
N PHE A 122 5.96 -19.32 17.35
CA PHE A 122 5.40 -18.59 18.49
C PHE A 122 5.90 -19.17 19.83
N PRO A 123 7.22 -19.14 20.09
CA PRO A 123 7.83 -19.81 21.24
C PRO A 123 7.36 -19.30 22.60
N SER A 124 6.93 -18.03 22.68
CA SER A 124 6.40 -17.43 23.92
C SER A 124 4.89 -17.70 24.13
N GLY A 125 4.21 -18.27 23.14
CA GLY A 125 2.75 -18.47 23.11
C GLY A 125 1.95 -17.20 22.83
N ILE A 126 0.67 -17.39 22.45
CA ILE A 126 -0.21 -16.29 22.00
C ILE A 126 -0.54 -15.31 23.14
N LYS A 127 -0.62 -15.77 24.39
CA LYS A 127 -0.85 -14.86 25.53
C LYS A 127 0.26 -13.80 25.64
N ALA A 128 1.52 -14.21 25.59
CA ALA A 128 2.64 -13.27 25.67
C ALA A 128 2.66 -12.29 24.48
N LEU A 129 2.24 -12.76 23.30
CA LEU A 129 2.08 -11.91 22.12
C LEU A 129 0.93 -10.90 22.29
N ALA A 130 -0.22 -11.33 22.82
CA ALA A 130 -1.34 -10.45 23.12
C ALA A 130 -0.95 -9.37 24.13
N ASP A 131 -0.28 -9.75 25.22
CA ASP A 131 0.21 -8.82 26.23
C ASP A 131 1.19 -7.80 25.62
N TYR A 132 2.04 -8.22 24.67
CA TYR A 132 2.92 -7.30 23.93
C TYR A 132 2.12 -6.32 23.08
N VAL A 133 1.19 -6.81 22.26
CA VAL A 133 0.36 -5.97 21.38
C VAL A 133 -0.49 -4.99 22.20
N HIS A 134 -1.07 -5.43 23.32
CA HIS A 134 -1.79 -4.57 24.25
C HIS A 134 -0.90 -3.50 24.88
N SER A 135 0.37 -3.81 25.19
CA SER A 135 1.33 -2.83 25.72
C SER A 135 1.60 -1.67 24.75
N LYS A 136 1.31 -1.86 23.45
CA LYS A 136 1.41 -0.84 22.41
C LYS A 136 0.10 -0.05 22.22
N GLY A 137 -0.94 -0.36 22.99
CA GLY A 137 -2.27 0.23 22.83
C GLY A 137 -3.07 -0.35 21.66
N LEU A 138 -2.65 -1.48 21.11
CA LEU A 138 -3.29 -2.20 20.02
C LEU A 138 -4.11 -3.39 20.56
N LYS A 139 -4.82 -4.09 19.67
CA LYS A 139 -5.64 -5.27 19.95
C LYS A 139 -5.15 -6.45 19.13
N LEU A 140 -5.20 -7.66 19.69
CA LEU A 140 -4.76 -8.87 18.99
C LEU A 140 -5.95 -9.64 18.42
N GLY A 141 -5.91 -9.95 17.13
CA GLY A 141 -6.81 -10.90 16.48
C GLY A 141 -6.18 -12.25 16.24
N ILE A 142 -7.01 -13.28 16.19
CA ILE A 142 -6.63 -14.64 15.85
C ILE A 142 -7.57 -15.21 14.80
N TYR A 143 -7.16 -16.32 14.20
CA TYR A 143 -7.90 -17.04 13.18
C TYR A 143 -8.23 -18.47 13.62
N SER A 144 -9.41 -18.94 13.24
CA SER A 144 -9.77 -20.35 13.24
C SER A 144 -10.85 -20.62 12.19
N ASP A 145 -11.38 -21.83 12.16
CA ASP A 145 -12.32 -22.31 11.15
C ASP A 145 -13.55 -22.95 11.79
N ALA A 146 -14.73 -22.71 11.22
CA ALA A 146 -15.98 -23.41 11.48
C ALA A 146 -16.01 -24.82 10.84
N GLY A 147 -14.89 -25.53 10.92
CA GLY A 147 -14.61 -26.82 10.32
C GLY A 147 -13.62 -27.62 11.15
N THR A 148 -13.26 -28.83 10.69
CA THR A 148 -12.36 -29.72 11.44
C THR A 148 -10.89 -29.31 11.36
N GLN A 149 -10.50 -28.66 10.27
CA GLN A 149 -9.16 -28.10 10.03
C GLN A 149 -9.34 -26.74 9.35
N THR A 150 -8.32 -25.88 9.48
CA THR A 150 -8.28 -24.62 8.75
C THR A 150 -8.06 -24.84 7.25
N CYS A 151 -8.22 -23.79 6.44
CA CYS A 151 -8.08 -23.87 4.99
C CYS A 151 -6.69 -24.36 4.54
N SER A 152 -5.61 -23.95 5.22
CA SER A 152 -4.26 -24.48 4.95
C SER A 152 -4.07 -25.94 5.37
N GLN A 153 -4.97 -26.50 6.18
CA GLN A 153 -4.88 -27.83 6.79
C GLN A 153 -3.63 -28.03 7.66
N THR A 154 -3.00 -26.94 8.10
CA THR A 154 -1.80 -27.00 8.94
C THR A 154 -2.09 -26.97 10.44
N MET A 155 -3.33 -26.64 10.83
CA MET A 155 -3.79 -26.60 12.21
C MET A 155 -5.29 -26.98 12.33
N PRO A 156 -5.75 -27.38 13.53
CA PRO A 156 -7.15 -27.73 13.77
C PRO A 156 -8.08 -26.52 13.62
N GLY A 157 -9.27 -26.77 13.07
CA GLY A 157 -10.41 -25.85 13.20
C GLY A 157 -11.13 -26.06 14.53
N SER A 158 -12.19 -25.28 14.77
CA SER A 158 -12.92 -25.26 16.05
C SER A 158 -14.28 -25.97 16.01
N LEU A 159 -14.65 -26.63 14.91
CA LEU A 159 -15.93 -27.35 14.84
C LEU A 159 -16.01 -28.44 15.93
N GLY A 160 -17.01 -28.34 16.81
CA GLY A 160 -17.18 -29.22 17.97
C GLY A 160 -16.29 -28.90 19.18
N HIS A 161 -15.44 -27.87 19.09
CA HIS A 161 -14.56 -27.38 20.15
C HIS A 161 -14.83 -25.90 20.50
N GLU A 162 -15.94 -25.33 20.06
CA GLU A 162 -16.21 -23.90 20.08
C GLU A 162 -16.12 -23.30 21.50
N GLU A 163 -16.75 -23.94 22.49
CA GLU A 163 -16.70 -23.48 23.89
C GLU A 163 -15.29 -23.52 24.50
N GLN A 164 -14.50 -24.54 24.16
CA GLN A 164 -13.15 -24.72 24.67
C GLN A 164 -12.19 -23.71 24.03
N ASP A 165 -12.31 -23.51 22.72
CA ASP A 165 -11.46 -22.62 21.96
C ASP A 165 -11.77 -21.15 22.28
N ALA A 166 -13.05 -20.77 22.40
CA ALA A 166 -13.44 -19.43 22.83
C ALA A 166 -12.88 -19.08 24.22
N LYS A 167 -12.93 -20.02 25.18
CA LYS A 167 -12.30 -19.85 26.50
C LYS A 167 -10.78 -19.73 26.40
N THR A 168 -10.16 -20.50 25.51
CA THR A 168 -8.71 -20.44 25.26
C THR A 168 -8.31 -19.06 24.71
N PHE A 169 -8.99 -18.57 23.68
CA PHE A 169 -8.78 -17.24 23.11
C PHE A 169 -8.98 -16.14 24.16
N ALA A 170 -10.04 -16.22 24.96
CA ALA A 170 -10.29 -15.28 26.05
C ALA A 170 -9.16 -15.30 27.10
N SER A 171 -8.66 -16.48 27.47
CA SER A 171 -7.56 -16.63 28.44
C SER A 171 -6.23 -16.06 27.92
N TRP A 172 -6.02 -16.13 26.61
CA TRP A 172 -4.88 -15.53 25.93
C TRP A 172 -5.01 -14.02 25.71
N GLY A 173 -6.18 -13.44 25.96
CA GLY A 173 -6.40 -12.01 25.78
C GLY A 173 -6.68 -11.60 24.34
N VAL A 174 -7.09 -12.53 23.46
CA VAL A 174 -7.53 -12.21 22.09
C VAL A 174 -8.72 -11.25 22.11
N ASP A 175 -8.77 -10.30 21.16
CA ASP A 175 -9.80 -9.26 21.02
C ASP A 175 -10.65 -9.42 19.75
N TYR A 176 -10.22 -10.26 18.82
CA TYR A 176 -10.83 -10.45 17.50
C TYR A 176 -10.67 -11.90 17.04
N LEU A 177 -11.72 -12.48 16.45
CA LEU A 177 -11.68 -13.79 15.79
C LEU A 177 -12.15 -13.65 14.34
N LYS A 178 -11.28 -13.96 13.37
CA LYS A 178 -11.68 -14.35 12.01
C LYS A 178 -12.04 -15.83 12.03
N TYR A 179 -13.22 -16.18 11.53
CA TYR A 179 -13.76 -17.54 11.63
C TYR A 179 -14.20 -18.08 10.26
N ASP A 180 -13.36 -18.93 9.71
CA ASP A 180 -13.41 -19.44 8.33
C ASP A 180 -14.41 -20.60 8.15
N ASN A 181 -14.46 -21.17 6.95
CA ASN A 181 -15.53 -22.08 6.52
C ASN A 181 -15.05 -23.32 5.76
N CYS A 182 -13.74 -23.61 5.76
CA CYS A 182 -13.19 -24.84 5.18
C CYS A 182 -13.56 -26.08 6.00
N GLN A 183 -13.40 -27.28 5.43
CA GLN A 183 -13.58 -28.57 6.15
C GLN A 183 -14.84 -28.66 7.05
N ASN A 184 -15.95 -28.07 6.58
CA ASN A 184 -17.15 -27.80 7.37
C ASN A 184 -18.12 -29.00 7.51
N THR A 185 -17.71 -30.18 7.08
CA THR A 185 -18.49 -31.44 7.11
C THR A 185 -19.83 -31.42 6.34
N GLY A 186 -20.05 -30.42 5.48
CA GLY A 186 -21.30 -30.24 4.73
C GLY A 186 -22.45 -29.65 5.56
N VAL A 187 -22.15 -29.15 6.76
CA VAL A 187 -23.15 -28.51 7.64
C VAL A 187 -23.28 -27.03 7.28
N SER A 188 -24.51 -26.51 7.26
CA SER A 188 -24.78 -25.11 6.91
C SER A 188 -24.06 -24.11 7.85
N PRO A 189 -23.53 -22.99 7.33
CA PRO A 189 -22.97 -21.93 8.18
C PRO A 189 -24.00 -21.37 9.17
N LYS A 190 -25.29 -21.34 8.80
CA LYS A 190 -26.39 -20.92 9.70
C LYS A 190 -26.54 -21.78 10.94
N GLU A 191 -26.02 -23.01 10.92
CA GLU A 191 -26.00 -23.89 12.10
C GLU A 191 -24.69 -23.79 12.89
N ARG A 192 -23.54 -23.69 12.20
CA ARG A 192 -22.21 -23.72 12.83
C ARG A 192 -21.83 -22.40 13.48
N TYR A 193 -21.98 -21.28 12.78
CA TYR A 193 -21.54 -19.97 13.26
C TYR A 193 -22.23 -19.50 14.55
N PRO A 194 -23.54 -19.74 14.78
CA PRO A 194 -24.17 -19.41 16.05
C PRO A 194 -23.56 -20.12 17.28
N LYS A 195 -22.98 -21.32 17.09
CA LYS A 195 -22.30 -22.06 18.18
C LYS A 195 -21.06 -21.31 18.66
N MET A 196 -20.22 -20.86 17.73
CA MET A 196 -19.04 -20.04 18.05
C MET A 196 -19.44 -18.66 18.58
N SER A 197 -20.43 -17.99 17.99
CA SER A 197 -20.96 -16.72 18.49
C SER A 197 -21.34 -16.80 19.97
N LYS A 198 -22.12 -17.83 20.33
CA LYS A 198 -22.50 -18.09 21.71
C LYS A 198 -21.28 -18.37 22.60
N ALA A 199 -20.37 -19.23 22.14
CA ALA A 199 -19.15 -19.56 22.89
C ALA A 199 -18.29 -18.33 23.20
N LEU A 200 -18.17 -17.38 22.25
CA LEU A 200 -17.46 -16.12 22.45
C LEU A 200 -18.15 -15.22 23.48
N LEU A 201 -19.48 -15.09 23.43
CA LEU A 201 -20.25 -14.35 24.43
C LEU A 201 -20.09 -14.95 25.84
N ASP A 202 -20.11 -16.28 25.93
CA ASP A 202 -19.99 -17.03 27.19
C ASP A 202 -18.54 -17.12 27.71
N SER A 203 -17.54 -16.67 26.92
CA SER A 203 -16.12 -16.74 27.27
C SER A 203 -15.70 -15.78 28.39
N GLY A 204 -16.52 -14.74 28.66
CA GLY A 204 -16.24 -13.70 29.65
C GLY A 204 -15.32 -12.57 29.17
N ARG A 205 -14.91 -12.56 27.90
CA ARG A 205 -14.16 -11.47 27.26
C ARG A 205 -14.87 -11.00 25.99
N PRO A 206 -15.06 -9.69 25.76
CA PRO A 206 -15.55 -9.20 24.48
C PRO A 206 -14.54 -9.48 23.36
N ILE A 207 -14.95 -10.28 22.38
CA ILE A 207 -14.15 -10.63 21.20
C ILE A 207 -14.97 -10.23 19.96
N PHE A 208 -14.38 -9.43 19.08
CA PHE A 208 -15.00 -9.07 17.81
C PHE A 208 -15.12 -10.33 16.94
N PHE A 209 -16.32 -10.62 16.43
CA PHE A 209 -16.56 -11.84 15.67
C PHE A 209 -16.74 -11.55 14.17
N SER A 210 -15.77 -11.98 13.37
CA SER A 210 -15.72 -11.79 11.92
C SER A 210 -15.94 -13.12 11.21
N LEU A 211 -17.05 -13.24 10.50
CA LEU A 211 -17.40 -14.44 9.75
C LEU A 211 -16.69 -14.44 8.39
N CYS A 212 -16.18 -15.60 7.99
CA CYS A 212 -15.47 -15.81 6.74
C CYS A 212 -16.02 -17.07 6.03
N GLU A 213 -17.28 -17.00 5.61
CA GLU A 213 -18.03 -18.02 4.86
C GLU A 213 -18.26 -17.65 3.39
N TRP A 214 -17.58 -16.61 2.92
CA TRP A 214 -17.49 -16.21 1.51
C TRP A 214 -18.82 -15.86 0.83
N GLY A 215 -19.81 -15.35 1.59
CA GLY A 215 -21.14 -15.07 1.08
C GLY A 215 -22.05 -16.29 1.03
N GLN A 216 -21.61 -17.46 1.52
CA GLN A 216 -22.37 -18.70 1.44
C GLN A 216 -23.71 -18.59 2.20
N GLU A 217 -24.80 -18.81 1.47
CA GLU A 217 -26.17 -18.66 1.97
C GLU A 217 -26.52 -17.25 2.48
N ASP A 218 -25.99 -16.22 1.82
CA ASP A 218 -26.39 -14.81 1.96
C ASP A 218 -26.27 -14.30 3.42
N PRO A 219 -25.04 -14.25 4.00
CA PRO A 219 -24.78 -13.88 5.39
C PRO A 219 -25.40 -12.56 5.82
N ALA A 220 -25.50 -11.58 4.93
CA ALA A 220 -26.14 -10.29 5.17
C ALA A 220 -27.58 -10.43 5.75
N THR A 221 -28.26 -11.54 5.45
CA THR A 221 -29.64 -11.80 5.89
C THR A 221 -29.76 -12.43 7.29
N TRP A 222 -28.68 -12.99 7.85
CA TRP A 222 -28.73 -13.75 9.12
C TRP A 222 -27.57 -13.47 10.10
N ALA A 223 -26.36 -13.20 9.59
CA ALA A 223 -25.17 -12.90 10.36
C ALA A 223 -25.25 -11.66 11.30
N PRO A 224 -26.05 -10.60 11.02
CA PRO A 224 -26.15 -9.45 11.93
C PRO A 224 -26.56 -9.80 13.36
N SER A 225 -27.24 -10.93 13.55
CA SER A 225 -27.72 -11.38 14.86
C SER A 225 -26.68 -12.15 15.67
N ILE A 226 -25.56 -12.53 15.06
CA ILE A 226 -24.57 -13.42 15.69
C ILE A 226 -23.13 -12.94 15.55
N GLY A 227 -22.81 -12.03 14.63
CA GLY A 227 -21.44 -11.54 14.40
C GLY A 227 -21.38 -10.04 14.14
N ASN A 228 -20.15 -9.52 14.08
CA ASN A 228 -19.89 -8.09 13.87
C ASN A 228 -19.57 -7.75 12.40
N SER A 229 -19.02 -8.69 11.64
CA SER A 229 -18.88 -8.59 10.18
C SER A 229 -18.95 -9.98 9.54
N TRP A 230 -19.20 -10.02 8.23
CA TRP A 230 -19.23 -11.26 7.45
C TRP A 230 -18.72 -11.05 6.04
N ARG A 231 -17.87 -11.96 5.56
CA ARG A 231 -17.37 -11.95 4.19
C ARG A 231 -18.52 -12.12 3.21
N THR A 232 -18.61 -11.28 2.19
CA THR A 232 -19.71 -11.36 1.19
C THR A 232 -19.34 -12.10 -0.09
N THR A 233 -18.05 -12.42 -0.27
CA THR A 233 -17.48 -12.96 -1.51
C THR A 233 -16.35 -13.93 -1.22
N GLY A 234 -15.88 -14.64 -2.25
CA GLY A 234 -14.56 -15.28 -2.25
C GLY A 234 -13.42 -14.29 -2.00
N ASP A 235 -12.21 -14.82 -1.90
CA ASP A 235 -11.02 -14.05 -1.53
C ASP A 235 -10.64 -13.03 -2.61
N ILE A 236 -10.21 -11.85 -2.16
CA ILE A 236 -9.60 -10.86 -3.04
C ILE A 236 -8.22 -11.33 -3.53
N GLU A 237 -7.86 -10.87 -4.71
CA GLU A 237 -6.50 -10.96 -5.23
C GLU A 237 -6.02 -9.54 -5.54
N ASP A 238 -4.71 -9.31 -5.47
CA ASP A 238 -4.06 -8.05 -5.83
C ASP A 238 -4.08 -7.79 -7.35
N LYS A 239 -5.28 -7.68 -7.91
CA LYS A 239 -5.59 -7.47 -9.32
C LYS A 239 -6.85 -6.62 -9.43
N TRP A 240 -6.84 -5.69 -10.39
CA TRP A 240 -7.96 -4.78 -10.66
C TRP A 240 -9.31 -5.50 -10.86
N ASP A 241 -9.32 -6.56 -11.69
CA ASP A 241 -10.54 -7.29 -12.00
C ASP A 241 -11.12 -8.01 -10.77
N SER A 242 -10.26 -8.55 -9.90
CA SER A 242 -10.69 -9.17 -8.64
C SER A 242 -11.32 -8.12 -7.72
N MET A 243 -10.60 -7.01 -7.49
CA MET A 243 -11.06 -5.91 -6.64
C MET A 243 -12.40 -5.33 -7.11
N THR A 244 -12.56 -5.06 -8.40
CA THR A 244 -13.79 -4.49 -8.94
C THR A 244 -14.97 -5.47 -8.91
N SER A 245 -14.72 -6.76 -9.19
CA SER A 245 -15.73 -7.82 -9.09
C SER A 245 -16.25 -8.00 -7.67
N ILE A 246 -15.37 -7.93 -6.68
CA ILE A 246 -15.74 -8.02 -5.26
C ILE A 246 -16.54 -6.80 -4.82
N ALA A 247 -16.16 -5.60 -5.26
CA ALA A 247 -16.95 -4.40 -5.00
C ALA A 247 -18.38 -4.52 -5.55
N ASP A 248 -18.54 -5.02 -6.77
CA ASP A 248 -19.85 -5.23 -7.41
C ASP A 248 -20.70 -6.27 -6.64
N GLN A 249 -20.11 -7.40 -6.24
CA GLN A 249 -20.82 -8.44 -5.50
C GLN A 249 -21.23 -7.97 -4.10
N ASN A 250 -20.44 -7.11 -3.45
CA ASN A 250 -20.76 -6.56 -2.13
C ASN A 250 -21.86 -5.48 -2.18
N ASP A 251 -21.96 -4.70 -3.26
CA ASP A 251 -22.89 -3.56 -3.39
C ASP A 251 -24.36 -3.93 -3.14
N GLN A 252 -24.78 -5.12 -3.59
CA GLN A 252 -26.16 -5.60 -3.44
C GLN A 252 -26.59 -5.74 -1.97
N TRP A 253 -25.64 -5.91 -1.04
CA TRP A 253 -25.88 -6.13 0.38
C TRP A 253 -25.91 -4.83 1.20
N ALA A 254 -25.74 -3.66 0.58
CA ALA A 254 -25.61 -2.37 1.26
C ALA A 254 -26.72 -2.06 2.29
N SER A 255 -27.95 -2.52 2.06
CA SER A 255 -29.08 -2.26 2.95
C SER A 255 -29.08 -3.02 4.28
N TYR A 256 -28.20 -4.01 4.43
CA TYR A 256 -28.07 -4.84 5.62
C TYR A 256 -26.98 -4.36 6.58
N ALA A 257 -25.96 -3.67 6.07
CA ALA A 257 -24.90 -3.09 6.89
C ALA A 257 -25.45 -1.97 7.79
N GLN A 258 -25.04 -1.98 9.05
CA GLN A 258 -25.45 -1.02 10.07
C GLN A 258 -24.47 -1.07 11.26
N PRO A 259 -24.47 -0.07 12.16
CA PRO A 259 -23.64 -0.12 13.37
C PRO A 259 -23.75 -1.44 14.13
N GLY A 260 -22.60 -2.09 14.34
CA GLY A 260 -22.47 -3.41 14.95
C GLY A 260 -22.40 -4.58 13.97
N ALA A 261 -22.66 -4.36 12.67
CA ALA A 261 -22.89 -5.43 11.70
C ALA A 261 -22.52 -4.98 10.26
N TRP A 262 -21.36 -5.41 9.74
CA TRP A 262 -20.79 -4.92 8.48
C TRP A 262 -20.61 -6.01 7.42
N ASN A 263 -20.91 -5.66 6.16
CA ASN A 263 -20.49 -6.49 5.03
C ASN A 263 -18.97 -6.35 4.85
N ASP A 264 -18.30 -7.48 4.62
CA ASP A 264 -16.85 -7.56 4.47
C ASP A 264 -16.49 -8.00 3.04
N PRO A 265 -16.12 -7.05 2.15
CA PRO A 265 -15.56 -7.34 0.84
C PRO A 265 -14.08 -7.73 0.89
N ASP A 266 -13.59 -8.27 2.01
CA ASP A 266 -12.22 -8.74 2.20
C ASP A 266 -11.16 -7.64 2.42
N MET A 267 -9.94 -8.07 2.71
CA MET A 267 -8.79 -7.24 3.11
C MET A 267 -8.32 -6.28 2.02
N LEU A 268 -7.59 -5.24 2.42
CA LEU A 268 -7.02 -4.25 1.50
C LEU A 268 -5.73 -4.75 0.87
N GLU A 269 -5.65 -4.71 -0.46
CA GLU A 269 -4.44 -5.05 -1.23
C GLU A 269 -3.46 -3.88 -1.41
N VAL A 270 -3.81 -2.71 -0.88
CA VAL A 270 -3.03 -1.47 -1.02
C VAL A 270 -1.58 -1.67 -0.60
N GLY A 271 -0.66 -1.59 -1.57
CA GLY A 271 0.78 -1.69 -1.37
C GLY A 271 1.40 -3.08 -1.59
N ASN A 272 0.64 -4.06 -2.12
CA ASN A 272 1.17 -5.40 -2.43
C ASN A 272 1.84 -5.53 -3.82
N GLY A 273 1.65 -4.54 -4.70
CA GLY A 273 2.41 -4.35 -5.95
C GLY A 273 1.73 -4.84 -7.24
N GLY A 274 0.57 -5.48 -7.15
CA GLY A 274 -0.21 -6.01 -8.27
C GLY A 274 -1.19 -5.03 -8.93
N MET A 275 -1.44 -3.88 -8.31
CA MET A 275 -2.24 -2.78 -8.87
C MET A 275 -1.46 -1.46 -8.90
N THR A 276 -1.88 -0.54 -9.77
CA THR A 276 -1.32 0.82 -9.84
C THR A 276 -1.76 1.67 -8.64
N THR A 277 -1.06 2.78 -8.39
CA THR A 277 -1.43 3.74 -7.34
C THR A 277 -2.87 4.23 -7.45
N GLU A 278 -3.35 4.51 -8.67
CA GLU A 278 -4.71 4.99 -8.90
C GLU A 278 -5.75 3.90 -8.64
N GLU A 279 -5.44 2.66 -9.01
CA GLU A 279 -6.28 1.50 -8.73
C GLU A 279 -6.37 1.22 -7.22
N TYR A 280 -5.26 1.31 -6.49
CA TYR A 280 -5.26 1.22 -5.02
C TYR A 280 -6.02 2.36 -4.37
N ARG A 281 -5.93 3.56 -4.92
CA ARG A 281 -6.68 4.71 -4.43
C ARG A 281 -8.19 4.52 -4.69
N CYS A 282 -8.60 3.91 -5.81
CA CYS A 282 -9.98 3.47 -6.04
C CYS A 282 -10.42 2.46 -4.98
N HIS A 283 -9.63 1.40 -4.81
CA HIS A 283 -9.90 0.29 -3.90
C HIS A 283 -10.14 0.79 -2.48
N PHE A 284 -9.23 1.60 -1.93
CA PHE A 284 -9.36 2.16 -0.59
C PHE A 284 -10.61 3.06 -0.46
N SER A 285 -10.89 3.85 -1.49
CA SER A 285 -12.03 4.76 -1.51
C SER A 285 -13.38 4.04 -1.55
N ILE A 286 -13.50 2.97 -2.33
CA ILE A 286 -14.71 2.15 -2.43
C ILE A 286 -14.93 1.38 -1.13
N TRP A 287 -13.89 0.77 -0.55
CA TRP A 287 -14.00 0.09 0.75
C TRP A 287 -14.42 1.07 1.85
N ALA A 288 -13.85 2.28 1.85
CA ALA A 288 -14.22 3.32 2.79
C ALA A 288 -15.68 3.78 2.62
N LEU A 289 -16.12 4.01 1.38
CA LEU A 289 -17.51 4.37 1.06
C LEU A 289 -18.49 3.26 1.45
N ALA A 290 -18.11 2.00 1.19
CA ALA A 290 -18.94 0.82 1.42
C ALA A 290 -19.02 0.40 2.89
N LYS A 291 -18.34 1.11 3.81
CA LYS A 291 -18.27 0.77 5.25
C LYS A 291 -17.73 -0.64 5.44
N ALA A 292 -16.81 -1.04 4.56
CA ALA A 292 -16.06 -2.27 4.68
C ALA A 292 -15.08 -2.19 5.87
N PRO A 293 -14.70 -3.34 6.45
CA PRO A 293 -13.49 -3.43 7.25
C PRO A 293 -12.29 -2.85 6.50
N LEU A 294 -11.48 -2.02 7.16
CA LEU A 294 -10.21 -1.52 6.59
C LEU A 294 -9.06 -2.29 7.24
N LEU A 295 -8.85 -3.52 6.78
CA LEU A 295 -7.76 -4.40 7.21
C LEU A 295 -6.63 -4.34 6.19
N ILE A 296 -5.51 -3.73 6.56
CA ILE A 296 -4.30 -3.63 5.71
C ILE A 296 -3.76 -5.04 5.46
N GLY A 297 -3.51 -5.38 4.19
CA GLY A 297 -2.94 -6.67 3.78
C GLY A 297 -1.46 -6.64 3.36
N CYS A 298 -0.80 -5.47 3.35
CA CYS A 298 0.61 -5.34 2.95
C CYS A 298 1.60 -5.38 4.14
N ASP A 299 2.91 -5.43 3.87
CA ASP A 299 3.95 -5.31 4.90
C ASP A 299 4.14 -3.86 5.36
N VAL A 300 3.48 -3.52 6.48
CA VAL A 300 3.57 -2.19 7.10
C VAL A 300 4.97 -1.79 7.58
N ARG A 301 5.92 -2.73 7.67
CA ARG A 301 7.30 -2.46 8.11
C ARG A 301 8.13 -1.82 6.99
N SER A 302 7.71 -2.00 5.74
CA SER A 302 8.46 -1.57 4.55
C SER A 302 7.58 -0.87 3.51
N MET A 303 6.46 -0.25 3.91
CA MET A 303 5.63 0.55 3.01
C MET A 303 6.39 1.75 2.45
N ASP A 304 6.16 2.05 1.17
CA ASP A 304 6.59 3.29 0.57
C ASP A 304 5.70 4.48 0.99
N ASN A 305 6.14 5.70 0.67
CA ASN A 305 5.41 6.91 1.05
C ASN A 305 4.03 7.00 0.36
N VAL A 306 3.90 6.46 -0.85
CA VAL A 306 2.63 6.46 -1.59
C VAL A 306 1.60 5.58 -0.88
N THR A 307 1.96 4.34 -0.55
CA THR A 307 1.13 3.41 0.21
C THR A 307 0.73 4.00 1.56
N TYR A 308 1.69 4.62 2.26
CA TYR A 308 1.41 5.30 3.52
C TYR A 308 0.41 6.46 3.35
N GLU A 309 0.56 7.31 2.34
CA GLU A 309 -0.37 8.42 2.08
C GLU A 309 -1.79 7.93 1.77
N LEU A 310 -1.92 6.81 1.03
CA LEU A 310 -3.22 6.18 0.78
C LEU A 310 -3.87 5.70 2.08
N LEU A 311 -3.14 4.87 2.84
CA LEU A 311 -3.68 4.24 4.05
C LEU A 311 -3.90 5.23 5.20
N SER A 312 -3.16 6.34 5.25
CA SER A 312 -3.23 7.33 6.34
C SER A 312 -4.17 8.51 6.07
N ASN A 313 -4.89 8.53 4.94
CA ASN A 313 -5.82 9.62 4.60
C ASN A 313 -7.01 9.68 5.57
N LYS A 314 -6.92 10.61 6.54
CA LYS A 314 -7.91 10.81 7.61
C LYS A 314 -9.29 11.22 7.08
N GLU A 315 -9.37 11.91 5.95
CA GLU A 315 -10.66 12.35 5.40
C GLU A 315 -11.44 11.16 4.81
N VAL A 316 -10.75 10.26 4.11
CA VAL A 316 -11.33 9.02 3.57
C VAL A 316 -11.68 8.05 4.69
N ILE A 317 -10.80 7.87 5.68
CA ILE A 317 -11.09 7.07 6.88
C ILE A 317 -12.33 7.60 7.61
N ALA A 318 -12.51 8.92 7.70
CA ALA A 318 -13.68 9.51 8.36
C ALA A 318 -15.01 9.19 7.63
N VAL A 319 -14.99 8.92 6.32
CA VAL A 319 -16.16 8.43 5.57
C VAL A 319 -16.52 7.01 5.98
N ASN A 320 -15.52 6.14 6.18
CA ASN A 320 -15.70 4.77 6.65
C ASN A 320 -16.21 4.73 8.10
N GLN A 321 -15.60 5.57 8.95
CA GLN A 321 -15.87 5.64 10.40
C GLN A 321 -17.03 6.59 10.76
N ASP A 322 -17.85 7.00 9.80
CA ASP A 322 -18.99 7.89 10.07
C ASP A 322 -20.06 7.20 10.94
N LYS A 323 -20.55 7.93 11.95
CA LYS A 323 -21.45 7.39 12.97
C LYS A 323 -22.85 7.04 12.48
N VAL A 324 -23.28 7.58 11.32
CA VAL A 324 -24.53 7.13 10.69
C VAL A 324 -24.42 5.68 10.25
N GLY A 325 -23.22 5.22 9.88
CA GLY A 325 -22.93 3.82 9.64
C GLY A 325 -23.74 3.21 8.49
N VAL A 326 -24.07 4.01 7.47
CA VAL A 326 -24.78 3.55 6.28
C VAL A 326 -23.77 3.27 5.18
N GLN A 327 -23.74 2.03 4.69
CA GLN A 327 -22.97 1.64 3.52
C GLN A 327 -23.39 2.47 2.29
N GLY A 328 -22.42 3.15 1.68
CA GLY A 328 -22.63 3.77 0.37
C GLY A 328 -22.71 2.70 -0.72
N LYS A 329 -23.39 3.04 -1.81
CA LYS A 329 -23.72 2.09 -2.88
C LYS A 329 -23.67 2.75 -4.25
N LYS A 330 -23.68 1.93 -5.30
CA LYS A 330 -23.85 2.40 -6.67
C LYS A 330 -25.22 3.04 -6.85
N VAL A 331 -25.24 4.28 -7.35
CA VAL A 331 -26.47 5.03 -7.65
C VAL A 331 -26.69 5.25 -9.14
N LYS A 332 -25.62 5.17 -9.95
CA LYS A 332 -25.68 5.28 -11.40
C LYS A 332 -24.56 4.47 -12.04
N LYS A 333 -24.85 3.88 -13.19
CA LYS A 333 -23.88 3.22 -14.08
C LYS A 333 -24.24 3.55 -15.52
N ASP A 334 -23.26 3.96 -16.31
CA ASP A 334 -23.37 4.21 -17.74
C ASP A 334 -22.12 3.67 -18.43
N GLY A 335 -22.21 2.55 -19.13
CA GLY A 335 -21.02 1.82 -19.60
C GLY A 335 -20.06 1.48 -18.46
N ASP A 336 -18.82 1.96 -18.59
CA ASP A 336 -17.74 1.74 -17.62
C ASP A 336 -17.61 2.87 -16.58
N VAL A 337 -18.44 3.92 -16.66
CA VAL A 337 -18.45 5.00 -15.68
C VAL A 337 -19.56 4.81 -14.66
N GLU A 338 -19.22 4.98 -13.39
CA GLU A 338 -20.10 4.73 -12.26
C GLU A 338 -20.13 5.91 -11.29
N VAL A 339 -21.28 6.09 -10.63
CA VAL A 339 -21.44 7.02 -9.51
C VAL A 339 -21.88 6.21 -8.31
N TRP A 340 -21.13 6.33 -7.22
CA TRP A 340 -21.44 5.72 -5.93
C TRP A 340 -21.65 6.79 -4.88
N ALA A 341 -22.61 6.58 -3.98
CA ALA A 341 -22.92 7.55 -2.95
C ALA A 341 -23.45 6.93 -1.67
N GLY A 342 -23.24 7.62 -0.55
CA GLY A 342 -23.75 7.23 0.76
C GLY A 342 -23.99 8.44 1.66
N PRO A 343 -25.08 8.45 2.46
CA PRO A 343 -25.32 9.52 3.42
C PRO A 343 -24.31 9.44 4.57
N LEU A 344 -23.91 10.60 5.07
CA LEU A 344 -23.04 10.75 6.24
C LEU A 344 -23.74 11.60 7.32
N THR A 345 -23.12 11.66 8.50
CA THR A 345 -23.58 12.49 9.61
C THR A 345 -23.67 13.98 9.20
N ASN A 346 -24.58 14.73 9.82
CA ASN A 346 -24.83 16.15 9.54
C ASN A 346 -25.34 16.45 8.12
N HIS A 347 -26.10 15.52 7.52
CA HIS A 347 -26.68 15.66 6.18
C HIS A 347 -25.63 15.88 5.07
N LYS A 348 -24.42 15.36 5.27
CA LYS A 348 -23.40 15.28 4.22
C LYS A 348 -23.63 14.04 3.36
N VAL A 349 -23.03 14.03 2.18
CA VAL A 349 -23.06 12.89 1.26
C VAL A 349 -21.63 12.59 0.83
N ALA A 350 -21.20 11.34 0.97
CA ALA A 350 -19.98 10.86 0.32
C ALA A 350 -20.32 10.48 -1.12
N LEU A 351 -19.47 10.88 -2.06
CA LEU A 351 -19.62 10.69 -3.50
C LEU A 351 -18.32 10.13 -4.08
N VAL A 352 -18.45 9.15 -4.97
CA VAL A 352 -17.34 8.62 -5.77
C VAL A 352 -17.78 8.60 -7.23
N LEU A 353 -17.00 9.25 -8.08
CA LEU A 353 -17.09 9.12 -9.53
C LEU A 353 -16.00 8.16 -9.96
N TRP A 354 -16.37 7.02 -10.54
CA TRP A 354 -15.43 5.94 -10.80
C TRP A 354 -15.40 5.62 -12.30
N ASN A 355 -14.23 5.74 -12.92
CA ASN A 355 -13.99 5.34 -14.29
C ASN A 355 -13.32 3.97 -14.32
N ARG A 356 -14.05 2.93 -14.71
CA ARG A 356 -13.52 1.58 -14.90
C ARG A 356 -13.08 1.32 -16.34
N GLY A 357 -13.27 2.29 -17.23
CA GLY A 357 -12.93 2.20 -18.64
C GLY A 357 -11.44 2.45 -18.89
N SER A 358 -11.00 2.11 -20.10
CA SER A 358 -9.60 2.19 -20.54
C SER A 358 -9.17 3.58 -21.03
N SER A 359 -10.04 4.59 -20.96
CA SER A 359 -9.77 5.95 -21.42
C SER A 359 -10.36 7.01 -20.49
N PRO A 360 -9.78 8.22 -20.40
CA PRO A 360 -10.33 9.28 -19.56
C PRO A 360 -11.75 9.70 -19.98
N GLU A 361 -12.66 9.80 -19.02
CA GLU A 361 -14.06 10.15 -19.25
C GLU A 361 -14.57 11.24 -18.31
N ASN A 362 -15.55 12.03 -18.77
CA ASN A 362 -16.24 13.02 -17.93
C ASN A 362 -17.43 12.37 -17.23
N ILE A 363 -17.33 12.21 -15.92
CA ILE A 363 -18.40 11.62 -15.12
C ILE A 363 -19.20 12.75 -14.46
N THR A 364 -20.52 12.67 -14.53
CA THR A 364 -21.42 13.65 -13.90
C THR A 364 -22.37 12.99 -12.91
N ALA A 365 -22.33 13.45 -11.66
CA ALA A 365 -23.30 13.11 -10.63
C ALA A 365 -24.34 14.23 -10.48
N TYR A 366 -25.62 13.88 -10.68
CA TYR A 366 -26.72 14.81 -10.49
C TYR A 366 -27.28 14.72 -9.07
N TRP A 367 -27.74 15.85 -8.52
CA TRP A 367 -28.28 15.89 -7.16
C TRP A 367 -29.51 14.98 -7.01
N SER A 368 -30.28 14.80 -8.09
CA SER A 368 -31.40 13.85 -8.16
C SER A 368 -30.98 12.42 -7.81
N ASP A 369 -29.80 11.99 -8.27
CA ASP A 369 -29.28 10.63 -8.11
C ASP A 369 -28.79 10.41 -6.67
N LEU A 370 -28.40 11.51 -6.00
CA LEU A 370 -27.90 11.53 -4.62
C LEU A 370 -29.01 11.75 -3.58
N GLY A 371 -30.28 11.86 -4.00
CA GLY A 371 -31.40 12.19 -3.12
C GLY A 371 -31.37 13.63 -2.58
N LEU A 372 -30.66 14.53 -3.27
CA LEU A 372 -30.59 15.95 -2.96
C LEU A 372 -31.53 16.75 -3.87
N ASN A 373 -32.10 17.84 -3.35
CA ASN A 373 -32.88 18.75 -4.19
C ASN A 373 -31.93 19.51 -5.14
N PRO A 374 -32.18 19.58 -6.46
CA PRO A 374 -31.34 20.29 -7.44
C PRO A 374 -31.00 21.74 -7.06
N SER A 375 -31.91 22.45 -6.37
CA SER A 375 -31.68 23.82 -5.93
C SER A 375 -30.79 23.93 -4.68
N THR A 376 -30.34 22.81 -4.11
CA THR A 376 -29.48 22.80 -2.92
C THR A 376 -28.06 23.22 -3.30
N MET A 377 -27.56 24.28 -2.67
CA MET A 377 -26.14 24.61 -2.72
C MET A 377 -25.35 23.81 -1.69
N VAL A 378 -24.25 23.22 -2.13
CA VAL A 378 -23.31 22.46 -1.30
C VAL A 378 -21.90 22.99 -1.48
N ASP A 379 -21.04 22.78 -0.49
CA ASP A 379 -19.60 22.90 -0.67
C ASP A 379 -19.07 21.48 -0.91
N ALA A 380 -18.35 21.27 -2.00
CA ALA A 380 -17.76 20.01 -2.44
C ALA A 380 -16.30 19.94 -1.95
N ARG A 381 -15.93 18.87 -1.25
CA ARG A 381 -14.58 18.65 -0.72
C ARG A 381 -13.98 17.45 -1.42
N ASP A 382 -12.92 17.66 -2.19
CA ASP A 382 -12.08 16.58 -2.69
C ASP A 382 -11.24 16.03 -1.54
N LEU A 383 -11.43 14.74 -1.23
CA LEU A 383 -10.81 14.09 -0.08
C LEU A 383 -9.35 13.69 -0.34
N TRP A 384 -8.92 13.64 -1.59
CA TRP A 384 -7.56 13.28 -1.98
C TRP A 384 -6.73 14.52 -2.33
N ALA A 385 -7.31 15.49 -3.03
CA ALA A 385 -6.66 16.78 -3.29
C ALA A 385 -6.69 17.73 -2.07
N HIS A 386 -7.46 17.38 -1.02
CA HIS A 386 -7.66 18.20 0.17
C HIS A 386 -8.09 19.64 -0.16
N SER A 387 -8.94 19.79 -1.18
CA SER A 387 -9.40 21.07 -1.71
C SER A 387 -10.93 21.19 -1.64
N THR A 388 -11.47 22.41 -1.70
CA THR A 388 -12.92 22.63 -1.58
C THR A 388 -13.43 23.56 -2.66
N GLU A 389 -14.34 23.05 -3.48
CA GLU A 389 -15.17 23.85 -4.38
C GLU A 389 -16.43 24.31 -3.63
N ARG A 390 -16.72 25.61 -3.70
CA ARG A 390 -17.82 26.20 -2.90
C ARG A 390 -19.04 26.46 -3.74
N SER A 391 -20.21 26.31 -3.12
CA SER A 391 -21.51 26.67 -3.71
C SER A 391 -21.83 25.94 -5.01
N VAL A 392 -21.44 24.66 -5.11
CA VAL A 392 -21.83 23.74 -6.18
C VAL A 392 -23.33 23.47 -6.07
N GLN A 393 -24.02 23.39 -7.21
CA GLN A 393 -25.46 23.22 -7.28
C GLN A 393 -25.83 22.34 -8.47
N ASN A 394 -26.96 21.62 -8.34
CA ASN A 394 -27.55 20.76 -9.36
C ASN A 394 -26.76 19.49 -9.72
N GLN A 395 -25.46 19.62 -9.98
CA GLN A 395 -24.59 18.52 -10.39
C GLN A 395 -23.14 18.84 -10.07
N ILE A 396 -22.30 17.81 -10.21
CA ILE A 396 -20.85 17.97 -10.29
C ILE A 396 -20.29 17.07 -11.38
N THR A 397 -19.30 17.58 -12.09
CA THR A 397 -18.66 16.91 -13.22
C THR A 397 -17.15 16.97 -13.05
N ALA A 398 -16.49 15.83 -13.19
CA ALA A 398 -15.04 15.75 -13.19
C ALA A 398 -14.56 14.87 -14.36
N GLN A 399 -13.41 15.21 -14.92
CA GLN A 399 -12.68 14.33 -15.83
C GLN A 399 -11.92 13.32 -14.98
N VAL A 400 -12.15 12.03 -15.21
CA VAL A 400 -11.59 10.94 -14.45
C VAL A 400 -10.77 10.05 -15.38
N ASP A 401 -9.48 9.89 -15.10
CA ASP A 401 -8.57 9.08 -15.90
C ASP A 401 -8.98 7.59 -15.94
N SER A 402 -8.38 6.84 -16.86
CA SER A 402 -8.58 5.38 -16.97
C SER A 402 -8.22 4.68 -15.65
N HIS A 403 -9.10 3.78 -15.19
CA HIS A 403 -8.95 3.08 -13.90
C HIS A 403 -8.72 4.01 -12.70
N ALA A 404 -9.16 5.26 -12.83
CA ALA A 404 -9.07 6.26 -11.79
C ALA A 404 -10.46 6.59 -11.26
N PHE A 405 -10.49 7.41 -10.23
CA PHE A 405 -11.71 7.85 -9.58
C PHE A 405 -11.52 9.27 -9.05
N TRP A 406 -12.64 9.87 -8.71
CA TRP A 406 -12.69 11.13 -7.99
C TRP A 406 -13.62 11.00 -6.79
N VAL A 407 -13.10 11.18 -5.57
CA VAL A 407 -13.88 11.11 -4.32
C VAL A 407 -14.10 12.49 -3.77
N GLU A 408 -15.36 12.76 -3.43
CA GLU A 408 -15.73 13.94 -2.71
C GLU A 408 -16.65 13.69 -1.52
N THR A 409 -16.64 14.63 -0.58
CA THR A 409 -17.75 14.81 0.36
C THR A 409 -18.47 16.12 0.07
N LEU A 410 -19.79 16.02 -0.13
CA LEU A 410 -20.67 17.16 -0.32
C LEU A 410 -21.24 17.62 1.02
N PHE A 411 -21.01 18.90 1.35
CA PHE A 411 -21.47 19.55 2.57
C PHE A 411 -22.66 20.44 2.25
N ARG A 412 -23.82 20.16 2.85
CA ARG A 412 -24.98 21.02 2.66
C ARG A 412 -24.77 22.38 3.33
N LYS A 413 -24.85 23.47 2.56
CA LYS A 413 -24.89 24.81 3.14
C LYS A 413 -26.29 25.04 3.72
N ILE A 414 -26.43 25.04 5.05
CA ILE A 414 -27.64 25.53 5.70
C ILE A 414 -27.66 27.05 5.53
N LEU A 415 -28.27 27.54 4.46
CA LEU A 415 -28.64 28.94 4.36
C LEU A 415 -29.62 29.23 5.50
N ARG A 416 -29.13 29.85 6.58
CA ARG A 416 -30.02 30.56 7.51
C ARG A 416 -30.82 31.54 6.67
N LYS A 417 -32.15 31.34 6.61
CA LYS A 417 -33.06 32.28 5.96
C LYS A 417 -32.72 33.70 6.44
N PRO A 418 -32.69 34.72 5.57
CA PRO A 418 -32.59 36.09 6.03
C PRO A 418 -33.74 36.32 7.03
N LYS A 419 -33.41 36.76 8.25
CA LYS A 419 -34.41 37.21 9.21
C LYS A 419 -35.23 38.29 8.48
N LYS A 420 -36.53 38.05 8.27
CA LYS A 420 -37.45 39.09 7.81
C LYS A 420 -37.30 40.30 8.75
N PRO A 421 -37.27 41.54 8.25
CA PRO A 421 -37.18 42.71 9.10
C PRO A 421 -38.47 42.77 9.93
N VAL A 422 -38.33 42.56 11.24
CA VAL A 422 -39.40 42.82 12.20
C VAL A 422 -39.48 44.34 12.35
N LYS A 423 -40.57 44.93 11.85
CA LYS A 423 -40.96 46.30 12.22
C LYS A 423 -41.49 46.25 13.66
N LEU A 424 -40.82 46.93 14.57
CA LEU A 424 -41.41 47.40 15.82
C LEU A 424 -40.83 48.79 16.17
N PRO A 425 -41.59 49.60 16.93
CA PRO A 425 -41.72 51.03 16.71
C PRO A 425 -40.67 51.87 17.43
N VAL A 426 -40.55 53.09 16.90
CA VAL A 426 -39.78 54.22 17.42
C VAL A 426 -40.17 54.53 18.86
N ILE A 427 -39.17 54.58 19.75
CA ILE A 427 -39.16 55.44 20.93
C ILE A 427 -37.82 56.16 20.94
N LEU A 428 -37.87 57.48 20.88
CA LEU A 428 -36.76 58.41 21.03
C LEU A 428 -36.49 58.65 22.52
N SER A 429 -35.23 58.67 22.95
CA SER A 429 -34.71 59.68 23.89
C SER A 429 -33.18 59.63 23.96
N GLU A 430 -32.63 60.83 24.14
CA GLU A 430 -31.24 61.25 24.07
C GLU A 430 -30.39 60.90 25.32
N GLU A 431 -29.08 61.03 25.08
CA GLU A 431 -28.02 61.54 25.99
C GLU A 431 -27.49 60.73 27.20
N GLU A 432 -26.21 60.35 27.01
CA GLU A 432 -25.02 60.71 27.81
C GLU A 432 -24.70 60.13 29.22
N SER A 433 -23.49 59.52 29.26
CA SER A 433 -22.40 59.72 30.24
C SER A 433 -22.35 58.99 31.61
N GLU A 434 -21.38 58.08 31.71
CA GLU A 434 -20.33 57.88 32.75
C GLU A 434 -20.14 56.42 33.23
N VAL A 435 -19.11 55.72 32.72
CA VAL A 435 -17.77 55.48 33.31
C VAL A 435 -17.76 54.54 34.54
N MET A 436 -17.29 53.30 34.32
CA MET A 436 -16.17 52.78 35.11
C MET A 436 -15.23 51.98 34.20
N ILE A 437 -14.06 52.56 33.97
CA ILE A 437 -12.90 51.94 33.32
C ILE A 437 -12.03 51.36 34.45
N VAL A 438 -11.71 50.07 34.38
CA VAL A 438 -10.37 49.60 34.79
C VAL A 438 -9.76 48.80 33.65
N VAL A 439 -8.63 49.36 33.23
CA VAL A 439 -7.71 48.98 32.18
C VAL A 439 -6.79 47.85 32.62
N LYS A 440 -6.55 46.89 31.73
CA LYS A 440 -5.23 46.66 31.11
C LYS A 440 -5.47 45.91 29.80
N LYS A 441 -5.40 46.55 28.62
CA LYS A 441 -4.22 47.14 27.94
C LYS A 441 -3.01 46.20 28.02
N ASP A 442 -2.32 45.88 26.94
CA ASP A 442 -2.30 46.38 25.58
C ASP A 442 -1.65 45.23 24.77
N THR A 443 -2.10 44.86 23.57
CA THR A 443 -1.96 45.58 22.30
C THR A 443 -0.47 45.81 21.91
N ASN A 444 -0.04 45.86 20.66
CA ASN A 444 -0.75 46.17 19.44
C ASN A 444 0.14 46.00 18.19
N MET A 445 -0.52 45.80 17.05
CA MET A 445 -0.35 46.53 15.75
C MET A 445 1.01 46.53 15.01
N ALA A 446 1.08 46.68 13.69
CA ALA A 446 0.09 47.02 12.66
C ALA A 446 0.73 46.91 11.26
N ALA A 447 -0.15 46.65 10.28
CA ALA A 447 -0.30 47.30 8.96
C ALA A 447 0.87 47.22 7.93
N MET A 448 0.67 47.31 6.61
CA MET A 448 -0.26 48.13 5.80
C MET A 448 -0.28 47.61 4.34
N LYS A 449 -1.41 47.81 3.61
CA LYS A 449 -1.60 48.12 2.15
C LYS A 449 -0.82 47.31 1.08
N GLY A 450 -1.34 46.85 -0.06
CA GLY A 450 -2.42 47.33 -0.92
C GLY A 450 -1.86 47.71 -2.32
N TYR A 451 -2.36 47.02 -3.37
CA TYR A 451 -2.45 47.40 -4.80
C TYR A 451 -1.33 47.12 -5.85
N PHE A 452 -1.85 46.65 -7.01
CA PHE A 452 -1.43 46.78 -8.42
C PHE A 452 -0.57 45.72 -9.13
N CYS A 453 -0.91 45.62 -10.42
CA CYS A 453 -0.63 44.63 -11.46
C CYS A 453 0.77 44.75 -12.08
N SER A 454 1.26 43.62 -12.63
CA SER A 454 2.02 43.49 -13.88
C SER A 454 3.55 43.69 -13.92
N THR A 455 4.16 42.83 -14.77
CA THR A 455 5.44 42.87 -15.50
C THR A 455 6.79 42.57 -14.80
N ASN A 456 7.34 41.40 -15.17
CA ASN A 456 8.75 41.01 -15.46
C ASN A 456 9.72 42.15 -15.90
N PRO A 457 11.05 41.91 -16.08
CA PRO A 457 12.05 41.15 -15.32
C PRO A 457 13.38 41.97 -15.14
N SER A 458 14.41 41.33 -14.57
CA SER A 458 15.85 41.48 -14.88
C SER A 458 16.83 42.10 -13.85
N LYS A 459 17.92 41.33 -13.68
CA LYS A 459 19.35 41.68 -13.56
C LYS A 459 19.99 42.07 -12.20
N ASN A 460 20.83 41.12 -11.78
CA ASN A 460 22.28 41.21 -11.54
C ASN A 460 22.85 41.65 -10.18
N GLU A 461 23.86 40.84 -9.80
CA GLU A 461 25.13 41.22 -9.15
C GLU A 461 25.13 41.41 -7.61
N THR A 462 26.03 40.88 -6.78
CA THR A 462 27.23 40.02 -6.93
C THR A 462 27.81 39.66 -5.53
N LEU A 463 28.68 38.63 -5.50
CA LEU A 463 29.91 38.45 -4.68
C LEU A 463 29.89 37.90 -3.20
N TYR A 464 30.31 36.63 -3.10
CA TYR A 464 31.44 36.04 -2.32
C TYR A 464 31.62 36.23 -0.77
N SER A 465 31.43 35.10 -0.08
CA SER A 465 32.43 34.35 0.73
C SER A 465 32.72 34.62 2.23
N HIS A 466 33.11 33.51 2.87
CA HIS A 466 33.91 33.31 4.11
C HIS A 466 33.20 33.12 5.47
N ALA A 467 33.04 31.83 5.81
CA ALA A 467 33.74 31.09 6.88
C ALA A 467 33.78 31.61 8.34
N HIS A 468 33.20 30.77 9.21
CA HIS A 468 33.73 30.24 10.49
C HIS A 468 33.93 31.13 11.74
N LEU A 469 33.52 30.49 12.86
CA LEU A 469 34.07 30.48 14.23
C LEU A 469 33.35 31.23 15.37
N LEU A 470 32.99 30.40 16.35
CA LEU A 470 33.11 30.54 17.81
C LEU A 470 32.07 31.31 18.66
N LEU A 471 31.36 30.48 19.41
CA LEU A 471 30.94 30.62 20.82
C LEU A 471 31.91 31.42 21.72
N ARG A 472 31.37 32.36 22.51
CA ARG A 472 31.29 32.31 24.00
C ARG A 472 30.95 33.67 24.61
N ASN A 473 30.14 33.65 25.67
CA ASN A 473 30.26 34.40 26.95
C ASN A 473 28.98 34.16 27.79
N LEU A 474 28.92 33.91 29.11
CA LEU A 474 29.83 33.87 30.28
C LEU A 474 29.06 33.10 31.40
N SER A 475 29.63 32.11 32.12
CA SER A 475 30.33 32.15 33.45
C SER A 475 29.39 32.11 34.69
N VAL A 476 29.65 31.33 35.78
CA VAL A 476 30.52 31.69 36.94
C VAL A 476 30.61 30.56 38.04
N VAL A 477 31.86 30.25 38.52
CA VAL A 477 32.36 29.85 39.90
C VAL A 477 32.10 28.41 40.47
N ALA A 478 33.00 27.69 41.21
CA ALA A 478 34.45 27.74 41.54
C ALA A 478 34.99 26.43 42.23
N LYS A 479 36.30 26.18 42.03
CA LYS A 479 37.43 25.59 42.83
C LYS A 479 37.33 24.41 43.87
N LYS A 480 38.30 23.47 43.69
CA LYS A 480 38.89 22.31 44.45
C LYS A 480 39.34 22.57 45.92
N PRO A 481 39.73 21.58 46.82
CA PRO A 481 40.67 20.43 46.61
C PRO A 481 40.52 19.12 47.48
N PHE A 482 41.42 18.14 47.25
CA PHE A 482 41.65 16.83 47.94
C PHE A 482 42.36 16.97 49.33
N PRO A 483 42.27 15.98 50.28
CA PRO A 483 43.27 14.88 50.37
C PRO A 483 42.77 13.51 50.94
N SER A 484 43.72 12.57 50.97
CA SER A 484 43.76 11.12 51.25
C SER A 484 43.33 10.58 52.63
N SER A 485 42.90 9.30 52.69
CA SER A 485 43.49 8.29 53.59
C SER A 485 43.12 6.84 53.20
N SER A 486 43.99 5.91 53.59
CA SER A 486 44.17 4.50 53.25
C SER A 486 43.46 3.51 54.20
N ILE A 487 43.24 2.25 53.76
CA ILE A 487 43.79 1.01 54.38
C ILE A 487 43.27 -0.30 53.71
N LEU A 488 44.23 -1.12 53.28
CA LEU A 488 44.32 -2.60 53.09
C LEU A 488 43.09 -3.46 52.73
N ASN A 489 43.20 -4.23 51.62
CA ASN A 489 43.61 -5.64 51.71
C ASN A 489 44.07 -6.23 50.35
N LYS A 490 44.86 -7.31 50.49
CA LYS A 490 45.91 -7.81 49.59
C LYS A 490 45.42 -8.59 48.37
N THR A 491 46.14 -8.43 47.26
CA THR A 491 46.27 -9.39 46.15
C THR A 491 47.37 -10.42 46.44
N LYS A 492 47.12 -11.69 46.09
CA LYS A 492 48.13 -12.61 45.52
C LYS A 492 47.45 -13.49 44.47
N PRO A 493 48.06 -13.66 43.28
CA PRO A 493 47.52 -14.51 42.22
C PRO A 493 47.99 -15.96 42.42
N VAL A 494 47.08 -16.92 42.22
CA VAL A 494 47.42 -18.34 42.13
C VAL A 494 47.20 -18.81 40.70
N SER A 495 48.33 -19.05 40.03
CA SER A 495 48.61 -20.13 39.07
C SER A 495 47.43 -21.03 38.71
N LEU A 496 46.90 -20.89 37.50
CA LEU A 496 46.13 -21.93 36.82
C LEU A 496 47.09 -22.87 36.08
N ARG A 497 47.28 -24.06 36.68
CA ARG A 497 47.81 -25.25 36.01
C ARG A 497 46.74 -25.77 35.05
N ILE A 498 47.00 -25.73 33.75
CA ILE A 498 46.32 -26.61 32.78
C ILE A 498 47.22 -27.83 32.61
N ARG A 499 46.66 -29.01 32.89
CA ARG A 499 47.27 -30.31 32.65
C ARG A 499 47.33 -30.56 31.14
N SER A 500 48.53 -30.89 30.67
CA SER A 500 48.78 -31.52 29.38
C SER A 500 48.33 -32.98 29.41
N ALA A 501 47.70 -33.43 28.33
CA ALA A 501 47.55 -34.83 27.98
C ALA A 501 48.44 -35.14 26.77
N ALA A 502 49.32 -36.13 26.99
CA ALA A 502 50.02 -37.02 26.07
C ALA A 502 50.61 -36.49 24.75
N ALA A 503 51.93 -36.61 24.68
CA ALA A 503 52.66 -36.88 23.45
C ALA A 503 52.76 -38.40 23.26
N GLU A 504 52.65 -38.86 22.02
CA GLU A 504 53.39 -40.02 21.49
C GLU A 504 53.98 -39.59 20.16
N GLU A 505 55.30 -39.45 20.09
CA GLU A 505 56.11 -40.08 19.04
C GLU A 505 57.61 -39.90 19.35
N GLU A 506 58.32 -40.96 19.01
CA GLU A 506 59.64 -41.37 19.46
C GLU A 506 60.80 -40.57 18.84
N GLY A 507 62.02 -40.77 19.38
CA GLY A 507 63.19 -40.80 18.49
C GLY A 507 64.44 -39.99 18.87
N ASN A 508 65.09 -40.40 19.97
CA ASN A 508 66.50 -40.79 19.99
C ASN A 508 67.66 -39.75 19.91
N SER A 509 68.54 -39.87 20.92
CA SER A 509 70.01 -39.69 20.91
C SER A 509 70.60 -38.28 20.65
N SER A 510 71.72 -37.82 21.20
CA SER A 510 72.71 -38.26 22.19
C SER A 510 73.76 -37.13 22.24
N GLY A 511 74.57 -37.04 23.30
CA GLY A 511 75.91 -36.42 23.19
C GLY A 511 76.22 -35.31 24.19
N ASN A 512 77.33 -35.48 24.89
CA ASN A 512 77.69 -34.92 26.18
C ASN A 512 78.90 -33.96 26.06
N SER A 513 79.12 -33.16 27.11
CA SER A 513 80.42 -32.62 27.61
C SER A 513 81.08 -31.36 26.98
N THR A 514 81.16 -30.28 27.82
CA THR A 514 82.32 -29.46 28.28
C THR A 514 83.55 -29.29 27.34
N SER A 515 84.28 -28.17 27.22
CA SER A 515 84.48 -26.94 28.02
C SER A 515 85.30 -25.88 27.24
N THR A 516 85.07 -24.61 27.59
CA THR A 516 85.99 -23.43 27.62
C THR A 516 86.69 -22.85 26.37
N SER A 517 86.38 -21.55 26.19
CA SER A 517 87.19 -20.42 25.73
C SER A 517 87.70 -20.37 24.28
N GLN A 518 87.04 -19.56 23.46
CA GLN A 518 87.60 -18.27 22.99
C GLN A 518 86.56 -17.49 22.17
N VAL A 519 86.51 -16.19 22.45
CA VAL A 519 85.71 -15.18 21.75
C VAL A 519 86.11 -15.12 20.28
N LYS A 520 85.22 -15.53 19.36
CA LYS A 520 85.11 -15.00 17.99
C LYS A 520 83.64 -14.96 17.59
N GLY A 521 83.24 -13.79 17.09
CA GLY A 521 81.86 -13.40 16.92
C GLY A 521 81.07 -14.28 15.96
N SER A 522 79.85 -14.61 16.37
CA SER A 522 78.75 -14.80 15.43
C SER A 522 77.82 -13.63 15.63
N GLY A 523 78.13 -12.53 14.96
CA GLY A 523 77.11 -11.56 14.65
C GLY A 523 75.99 -12.34 14.01
N THR A 524 74.78 -12.28 14.58
CA THR A 524 73.58 -12.47 13.78
C THR A 524 73.78 -11.58 12.57
N THR A 525 74.07 -12.20 11.42
CA THR A 525 74.34 -11.49 10.18
C THR A 525 73.22 -10.48 9.98
N ALA A 526 73.47 -9.36 9.29
CA ALA A 526 72.42 -8.38 9.02
C ALA A 526 71.14 -9.06 8.47
N ARG A 527 71.32 -10.18 7.73
CA ARG A 527 70.27 -11.10 7.27
C ARG A 527 69.47 -11.80 8.39
N GLY A 528 70.13 -12.32 9.43
CA GLY A 528 69.48 -12.98 10.57
C GLY A 528 68.63 -12.03 11.42
N ARG A 529 69.10 -10.79 11.67
CA ARG A 529 68.30 -9.76 12.36
C ARG A 529 67.12 -9.29 11.51
N ARG A 530 67.31 -9.18 10.18
CA ARG A 530 66.24 -8.84 9.24
C ARG A 530 65.17 -9.94 9.19
N LEU A 531 65.57 -11.22 9.19
CA LEU A 531 64.65 -12.36 9.20
C LEU A 531 63.87 -12.49 10.51
N LEU A 532 64.49 -12.20 11.65
CA LEU A 532 63.80 -12.15 12.94
C LEU A 532 62.76 -11.01 12.99
N LYS A 533 63.14 -9.81 12.52
CA LYS A 533 62.23 -8.68 12.42
C LYS A 533 61.06 -8.96 11.46
N ILE A 534 61.32 -9.60 10.33
CA ILE A 534 60.28 -10.04 9.38
C ILE A 534 59.34 -11.09 10.02
N ARG A 535 59.86 -12.03 10.82
CA ARG A 535 59.03 -13.04 11.51
C ARG A 535 58.19 -12.44 12.65
N GLU A 536 58.70 -11.44 13.35
CA GLU A 536 57.93 -10.70 14.36
C GLU A 536 56.88 -9.79 13.72
N GLU A 537 57.22 -9.07 12.65
CA GLU A 537 56.26 -8.28 11.86
C GLU A 537 55.18 -9.16 11.23
N LYS A 538 55.52 -10.37 10.75
CA LYS A 538 54.54 -11.31 10.22
C LYS A 538 53.58 -11.82 11.31
N ARG A 539 54.09 -12.21 12.48
CA ARG A 539 53.25 -12.61 13.62
C ARG A 539 52.37 -11.46 14.14
N LYS A 540 52.88 -10.23 14.13
CA LYS A 540 52.12 -9.05 14.52
C LYS A 540 50.99 -8.76 13.52
N ARG A 541 51.27 -8.86 12.22
CA ARG A 541 50.26 -8.72 11.16
C ARG A 541 49.21 -9.83 11.19
N GLU A 542 49.60 -11.07 11.45
CA GLU A 542 48.65 -12.19 11.61
C GLU A 542 47.77 -12.01 12.86
N PHE A 543 48.33 -11.51 13.96
CA PHE A 543 47.58 -11.20 15.19
C PHE A 543 46.60 -10.03 15.00
N GLU A 544 47.02 -8.95 14.33
CA GLU A 544 46.15 -7.81 13.99
C GLU A 544 45.05 -8.21 12.98
N ARG A 545 45.36 -9.07 12.00
CA ARG A 545 44.38 -9.63 11.04
C ARG A 545 43.32 -10.51 11.72
N LEU A 546 43.67 -11.24 12.78
CA LEU A 546 42.71 -12.12 13.47
C LEU A 546 41.80 -11.35 14.45
N ASN A 547 42.35 -10.35 15.14
CA ASN A 547 41.65 -9.64 16.23
C ASN A 547 41.02 -8.29 15.82
N ASN A 548 41.47 -7.67 14.72
CA ASN A 548 41.08 -6.30 14.36
C ASN A 548 40.49 -6.18 12.94
N TYR A 549 40.19 -7.30 12.28
CA TYR A 549 39.55 -7.30 10.97
C TYR A 549 38.04 -7.12 11.12
N PRO A 550 37.48 -5.94 10.78
CA PRO A 550 36.10 -5.60 11.09
C PRO A 550 35.10 -6.51 10.39
N ALA A 551 33.95 -6.75 11.03
CA ALA A 551 32.88 -7.58 10.45
C ALA A 551 32.43 -7.06 9.07
N TRP A 552 32.36 -5.73 8.90
CA TRP A 552 31.99 -5.10 7.63
C TRP A 552 33.00 -5.41 6.50
N ALA A 553 34.30 -5.53 6.82
CA ALA A 553 35.33 -5.83 5.83
C ALA A 553 35.24 -7.31 5.36
N LYS A 554 34.87 -8.23 6.27
CA LYS A 554 34.60 -9.65 5.91
C LYS A 554 33.38 -9.78 5.00
N VAL A 555 32.33 -9.02 5.27
CA VAL A 555 31.13 -8.99 4.43
C VAL A 555 31.48 -8.48 3.03
N LEU A 556 32.24 -7.39 2.94
CA LEU A 556 32.66 -6.81 1.67
C LEU A 556 33.58 -7.74 0.87
N GLU A 557 34.53 -8.40 1.53
CA GLU A 557 35.43 -9.38 0.93
C GLU A 557 34.69 -10.64 0.44
N ASN A 558 33.68 -11.10 1.19
CA ASN A 558 32.83 -12.20 0.73
C ASN A 558 31.96 -11.79 -0.45
N ALA A 559 31.39 -10.58 -0.44
CA ALA A 559 30.61 -10.07 -1.57
C ALA A 559 31.45 -9.96 -2.86
N CYS A 560 32.75 -9.64 -2.77
CA CYS A 560 33.65 -9.64 -3.93
C CYS A 560 33.87 -11.02 -4.59
N LYS A 561 33.47 -12.13 -3.95
CA LYS A 561 33.59 -13.46 -4.56
C LYS A 561 32.55 -13.67 -5.66
N ASP A 562 31.36 -13.09 -5.47
CA ASP A 562 30.20 -13.30 -6.33
C ASP A 562 29.92 -12.06 -7.21
N ASP A 563 30.48 -10.89 -6.87
CA ASP A 563 30.29 -9.63 -7.61
C ASP A 563 31.60 -9.16 -8.27
N GLU A 564 31.66 -9.27 -9.61
CA GLU A 564 32.81 -8.88 -10.42
C GLU A 564 33.05 -7.36 -10.45
N GLU A 565 31.99 -6.53 -10.37
CA GLU A 565 32.12 -5.08 -10.37
C GLU A 565 32.72 -4.60 -9.04
N LEU A 566 32.24 -5.14 -7.93
CA LEU A 566 32.75 -4.82 -6.60
C LEU A 566 34.21 -5.27 -6.47
N ARG A 567 34.55 -6.43 -7.04
CA ARG A 567 35.92 -6.93 -7.13
C ARG A 567 36.82 -6.03 -7.99
N ALA A 568 36.30 -5.46 -9.07
CA ALA A 568 37.04 -4.50 -9.90
C ALA A 568 37.27 -3.16 -9.19
N VAL A 569 36.35 -2.73 -8.32
CA VAL A 569 36.48 -1.50 -7.52
C VAL A 569 37.53 -1.67 -6.41
N LEU A 570 37.49 -2.79 -5.70
CA LEU A 570 38.37 -3.04 -4.56
C LEU A 570 39.74 -3.59 -4.99
N GLY A 571 39.81 -4.42 -6.02
CA GLY A 571 41.07 -4.88 -6.61
C GLY A 571 42.09 -5.41 -5.60
N ASP A 572 43.26 -4.79 -5.57
CA ASP A 572 44.38 -5.10 -4.67
C ASP A 572 44.16 -4.66 -3.21
N SER A 573 43.08 -3.92 -2.91
CA SER A 573 42.75 -3.49 -1.54
C SER A 573 42.07 -4.58 -0.71
N ILE A 574 41.64 -5.69 -1.33
CA ILE A 574 41.01 -6.81 -0.63
C ILE A 574 41.96 -7.38 0.43
N GLY A 575 41.53 -7.34 1.70
CA GLY A 575 42.31 -7.80 2.85
C GLY A 575 42.93 -6.69 3.71
N ASP A 576 42.82 -5.42 3.31
CA ASP A 576 43.18 -4.24 4.13
C ASP A 576 41.95 -3.32 4.34
N PRO A 577 41.30 -3.35 5.52
CA PRO A 577 40.08 -2.59 5.78
C PRO A 577 40.21 -1.08 5.55
N GLU A 578 41.34 -0.46 5.91
CA GLU A 578 41.50 0.99 5.74
C GLU A 578 41.65 1.36 4.26
N LEU A 579 42.34 0.52 3.49
CA LEU A 579 42.51 0.73 2.05
C LEU A 579 41.21 0.46 1.28
N MET A 580 40.45 -0.56 1.68
CA MET A 580 39.11 -0.85 1.13
C MET A 580 38.17 0.34 1.35
N LYS A 581 38.14 0.86 2.59
CA LYS A 581 37.32 2.02 2.93
C LYS A 581 37.69 3.24 2.09
N LYS A 582 38.98 3.52 1.97
CA LYS A 582 39.47 4.66 1.17
C LYS A 582 39.16 4.51 -0.33
N ARG A 583 39.26 3.30 -0.89
CA ARG A 583 38.90 3.05 -2.29
C ARG A 583 37.40 3.18 -2.54
N VAL A 584 36.57 2.71 -1.61
CA VAL A 584 35.11 2.91 -1.67
C VAL A 584 34.78 4.39 -1.56
N GLU A 585 35.37 5.13 -0.61
CA GLU A 585 35.18 6.57 -0.47
C GLU A 585 35.65 7.34 -1.70
N GLU A 586 36.77 6.96 -2.32
CA GLU A 586 37.30 7.60 -3.52
C GLU A 586 36.46 7.27 -4.77
N ARG A 587 35.92 6.05 -4.87
CA ARG A 587 34.93 5.66 -5.88
C ARG A 587 33.64 6.44 -5.71
N VAL A 588 33.13 6.55 -4.49
CA VAL A 588 31.97 7.40 -4.15
C VAL A 588 32.28 8.86 -4.42
N ARG A 589 33.50 9.35 -4.24
CA ARG A 589 33.85 10.76 -4.55
C ARG A 589 34.01 11.01 -6.06
N LYS A 590 34.44 10.02 -6.83
CA LYS A 590 34.69 10.11 -8.28
C LYS A 590 33.42 9.85 -9.10
N LYS A 591 32.59 8.89 -8.70
CA LYS A 591 31.24 8.63 -9.27
C LYS A 591 30.12 9.40 -8.57
N GLY A 592 30.34 9.92 -7.36
CA GLY A 592 29.36 10.66 -6.53
C GLY A 592 28.77 11.90 -7.16
N ARG A 593 29.41 12.44 -8.20
CA ARG A 593 28.86 13.55 -8.98
C ARG A 593 27.86 13.12 -10.06
N ASP A 594 27.83 11.83 -10.41
CA ASP A 594 26.86 11.22 -11.34
C ASP A 594 25.71 10.50 -10.61
N PHE A 595 25.81 10.26 -9.30
CA PHE A 595 24.68 9.74 -8.49
C PHE A 595 23.54 10.76 -8.30
N HIS A 596 23.70 11.98 -8.81
CA HIS A 596 22.70 13.05 -8.83
C HIS A 596 22.42 13.57 -10.25
N LYS A 597 22.47 12.70 -11.27
CA LYS A 597 21.65 12.97 -12.45
C LYS A 597 20.21 12.64 -12.04
N GLN A 598 19.39 13.67 -11.80
CA GLN A 598 17.94 13.48 -11.64
C GLN A 598 17.45 12.61 -12.80
N LYS A 599 16.59 11.62 -12.50
CA LYS A 599 15.92 10.81 -13.52
C LYS A 599 15.43 11.75 -14.63
N THR A 600 15.96 11.58 -15.84
CA THR A 600 15.56 12.36 -17.01
C THR A 600 14.24 11.90 -17.59
N GLY A 601 13.60 10.88 -16.99
CA GLY A 601 12.29 10.37 -17.37
C GLY A 601 11.29 11.50 -17.56
N SER A 602 10.51 11.41 -18.64
CA SER A 602 9.55 12.42 -19.04
C SER A 602 8.15 11.82 -19.01
N VAL A 603 7.26 12.43 -18.22
CA VAL A 603 5.82 12.11 -18.21
C VAL A 603 5.12 12.72 -19.44
N LEU A 604 5.81 13.60 -20.19
CA LEU A 604 5.32 14.12 -21.45
C LEU A 604 5.49 13.06 -22.54
N ALA A 605 4.42 12.77 -23.27
CA ALA A 605 4.45 11.89 -24.42
C ALA A 605 5.46 12.40 -25.47
N PHE A 606 6.34 11.52 -25.94
CA PHE A 606 7.28 11.85 -27.01
C PHE A 606 6.57 11.91 -28.37
N LYS A 607 7.10 12.74 -29.26
CA LYS A 607 6.53 12.89 -30.60
C LYS A 607 6.92 11.69 -31.47
N VAL A 608 5.94 11.03 -32.08
CA VAL A 608 6.20 9.99 -33.10
C VAL A 608 6.01 10.58 -34.49
N SER A 609 6.94 10.29 -35.40
CA SER A 609 6.79 10.67 -36.81
C SER A 609 7.31 9.59 -37.76
N PHE A 610 6.74 9.53 -38.96
CA PHE A 610 7.14 8.60 -40.02
C PHE A 610 7.68 9.42 -41.20
N ARG A 611 8.87 9.09 -41.67
CA ARG A 611 9.54 9.74 -42.81
C ARG A 611 10.07 8.66 -43.76
N ASP A 612 9.35 8.43 -44.86
CA ASP A 612 9.74 7.43 -45.87
C ASP A 612 10.02 6.05 -45.24
N PHE A 613 9.24 5.66 -44.23
CA PHE A 613 9.43 4.41 -43.52
C PHE A 613 9.09 3.22 -44.41
N ASN A 614 10.07 2.34 -44.59
CA ASN A 614 9.93 1.05 -45.23
C ASN A 614 10.22 -0.05 -44.21
N PRO A 615 9.24 -0.88 -43.83
CA PRO A 615 9.42 -1.88 -42.78
C PRO A 615 10.46 -2.96 -43.09
N LEU A 616 10.92 -3.07 -44.34
CA LEU A 616 11.95 -4.03 -44.75
C LEU A 616 13.37 -3.46 -44.74
N ASP A 617 13.51 -2.13 -44.69
CA ASP A 617 14.79 -1.46 -44.81
C ASP A 617 14.65 0.00 -44.34
N SER A 618 14.69 0.21 -43.03
CA SER A 618 14.62 1.55 -42.46
C SER A 618 15.29 1.66 -41.11
N TYR A 619 15.77 2.88 -40.84
CA TYR A 619 16.21 3.25 -39.52
C TYR A 619 15.05 3.71 -38.65
N ILE A 620 15.10 3.37 -37.37
CA ILE A 620 14.31 4.01 -36.33
C ILE A 620 15.27 4.89 -35.55
N TRP A 621 14.94 6.17 -35.48
CA TRP A 621 15.70 7.20 -34.77
C TRP A 621 14.98 7.57 -33.50
N PHE A 622 15.71 7.85 -32.43
CA PHE A 622 15.15 8.40 -31.21
C PHE A 622 16.06 9.48 -30.62
N GLU A 623 15.46 10.60 -30.26
CA GLU A 623 16.14 11.74 -29.65
C GLU A 623 15.86 11.77 -28.16
N LEU A 624 16.91 11.86 -27.37
CA LEU A 624 16.85 11.91 -25.91
C LEU A 624 17.00 13.36 -25.43
N TYR A 625 16.48 13.67 -24.24
CA TYR A 625 16.68 14.99 -23.61
C TYR A 625 18.15 15.30 -23.27
N GLY A 626 19.03 14.30 -23.28
CA GLY A 626 20.46 14.45 -23.15
C GLY A 626 21.21 13.18 -23.52
N SER A 627 22.53 13.24 -23.56
CA SER A 627 23.34 12.07 -23.89
C SER A 627 23.17 10.95 -22.86
N PRO A 628 22.92 9.69 -23.30
CA PRO A 628 22.63 8.59 -22.41
C PRO A 628 23.89 8.12 -21.68
N SER A 629 23.73 7.78 -20.40
CA SER A 629 24.71 7.07 -19.60
C SER A 629 24.87 5.62 -20.09
N ASP A 630 25.93 4.93 -19.68
CA ASP A 630 26.18 3.54 -20.09
C ASP A 630 25.07 2.59 -19.61
N GLN A 631 24.46 2.91 -18.46
CA GLN A 631 23.30 2.18 -17.94
C GLN A 631 22.06 2.40 -18.80
N GLU A 632 21.79 3.63 -19.23
CA GLU A 632 20.67 3.95 -20.12
C GLU A 632 20.85 3.29 -21.50
N VAL A 633 22.08 3.27 -22.04
CA VAL A 633 22.41 2.54 -23.28
C VAL A 633 22.10 1.04 -23.14
N ASN A 634 22.51 0.41 -22.03
CA ASN A 634 22.21 -1.00 -21.77
C ASN A 634 20.70 -1.27 -21.65
N LEU A 635 19.97 -0.35 -21.01
CA LEU A 635 18.53 -0.52 -20.79
C LEU A 635 17.76 -0.41 -22.11
N ILE A 636 18.02 0.65 -22.91
CA ILE A 636 17.42 0.83 -24.23
C ILE A 636 17.78 -0.36 -25.13
N GLY A 637 19.05 -0.76 -25.13
CA GLY A 637 19.52 -1.91 -25.89
C GLY A 637 18.82 -3.22 -25.54
N SER A 638 18.65 -3.50 -24.25
CA SER A 638 17.97 -4.71 -23.77
C SER A 638 16.49 -4.75 -24.15
N VAL A 639 15.80 -3.61 -24.11
CA VAL A 639 14.40 -3.49 -24.56
C VAL A 639 14.29 -3.77 -26.07
N ILE A 640 15.17 -3.18 -26.88
CA ILE A 640 15.18 -3.38 -28.34
C ILE A 640 15.54 -4.83 -28.68
N GLN A 641 16.52 -5.42 -28.02
CA GLN A 641 16.89 -6.82 -28.19
C GLN A 641 15.72 -7.76 -27.83
N SER A 642 15.00 -7.48 -26.74
CA SER A 642 13.83 -8.27 -26.35
C SER A 642 12.71 -8.18 -27.39
N TRP A 643 12.45 -6.97 -27.89
CA TRP A 643 11.48 -6.74 -28.98
C TRP A 643 11.86 -7.51 -30.24
N TYR A 644 13.14 -7.50 -30.64
CA TYR A 644 13.64 -8.29 -31.76
C TYR A 644 13.46 -9.80 -31.55
N VAL A 645 13.84 -10.34 -30.38
CA VAL A 645 13.68 -11.77 -30.06
C VAL A 645 12.21 -12.18 -30.11
N MET A 646 11.30 -11.37 -29.56
CA MET A 646 9.86 -11.62 -29.64
C MET A 646 9.37 -11.63 -31.10
N GLY A 647 9.84 -10.68 -31.91
CA GLY A 647 9.54 -10.66 -33.34
C GLY A 647 10.04 -11.90 -34.08
N ARG A 648 11.25 -12.36 -33.76
CA ARG A 648 11.86 -13.59 -34.31
C ARG A 648 11.12 -14.86 -33.94
N LEU A 649 10.47 -14.87 -32.78
CA LEU A 649 9.61 -15.95 -32.33
C LEU A 649 8.19 -15.88 -32.93
N GLY A 650 7.90 -14.88 -33.77
CA GLY A 650 6.61 -14.73 -34.43
C GLY A 650 5.53 -14.11 -33.54
N ALA A 651 5.90 -13.46 -32.43
CA ALA A 651 4.95 -12.87 -31.48
C ALA A 651 4.11 -11.73 -32.09
N PHE A 652 4.61 -11.10 -33.16
CA PHE A 652 3.91 -9.98 -33.82
C PHE A 652 3.05 -10.40 -35.02
N ASN A 653 2.80 -11.70 -35.18
CA ASN A 653 1.95 -12.19 -36.25
C ASN A 653 0.47 -12.15 -35.83
N SER A 654 -0.26 -11.15 -36.32
CA SER A 654 -1.70 -10.98 -36.05
C SER A 654 -2.56 -12.17 -36.46
N SER A 655 -2.10 -13.04 -37.38
CA SER A 655 -2.82 -14.27 -37.75
C SER A 655 -2.73 -15.36 -36.67
N ASN A 656 -1.68 -15.38 -35.85
CA ASN A 656 -1.54 -16.31 -34.73
C ASN A 656 -2.45 -15.95 -33.54
N LEU A 657 -2.90 -14.69 -33.45
CA LEU A 657 -3.83 -14.22 -32.42
C LEU A 657 -5.32 -14.50 -32.74
N GLN A 658 -5.65 -14.99 -33.94
CA GLN A 658 -7.05 -15.21 -34.37
C GLN A 658 -7.70 -16.50 -33.82
N LEU A 659 -6.98 -17.31 -33.03
CA LEU A 659 -7.54 -18.52 -32.42
C LEU A 659 -8.42 -18.25 -31.18
N ALA A 660 -8.54 -16.99 -30.74
CA ALA A 660 -9.33 -16.62 -29.55
C ALA A 660 -10.86 -16.71 -29.75
N ASN A 661 -11.36 -16.91 -30.97
CA ASN A 661 -12.79 -16.88 -31.30
C ASN A 661 -13.37 -18.23 -31.76
N VAL A 662 -12.64 -19.33 -31.55
CA VAL A 662 -13.12 -20.69 -31.89
C VAL A 662 -13.74 -21.32 -30.64
N SER A 663 -14.97 -21.80 -30.77
CA SER A 663 -15.70 -22.55 -29.72
C SER A 663 -14.80 -23.60 -29.06
N MET A 664 -14.74 -23.63 -27.72
CA MET A 664 -13.98 -24.56 -26.89
C MET A 664 -14.47 -26.03 -26.96
N ASP A 665 -15.15 -26.42 -28.03
CA ASP A 665 -15.60 -27.81 -28.24
C ASP A 665 -14.48 -28.72 -28.79
N PHE A 666 -13.33 -28.15 -29.17
CA PHE A 666 -12.15 -28.90 -29.58
C PHE A 666 -10.95 -28.42 -28.78
N ASP A 667 -10.39 -29.31 -27.97
CA ASP A 667 -9.07 -29.14 -27.34
C ASP A 667 -8.01 -29.23 -28.47
N PRO A 668 -7.49 -28.11 -29.01
CA PRO A 668 -6.57 -28.17 -30.13
C PRO A 668 -5.22 -28.55 -29.54
N LEU A 669 -4.87 -29.83 -29.62
CA LEU A 669 -3.51 -30.28 -29.39
C LEU A 669 -2.57 -29.48 -30.30
N TYR A 670 -1.73 -28.65 -29.67
CA TYR A 670 -0.70 -27.88 -30.34
C TYR A 670 0.29 -28.84 -31.03
N ASP A 671 0.13 -29.00 -32.34
CA ASP A 671 1.00 -29.82 -33.18
C ASP A 671 2.26 -29.00 -33.50
N ALA A 672 3.28 -29.16 -32.66
CA ALA A 672 4.57 -28.47 -32.78
C ALA A 672 5.22 -28.68 -34.16
N ASP A 673 5.01 -29.84 -34.79
CA ASP A 673 5.58 -30.17 -36.10
C ASP A 673 4.84 -29.47 -37.26
N LYS A 674 3.53 -29.20 -37.11
CA LYS A 674 2.77 -28.33 -38.03
C LYS A 674 3.07 -26.86 -37.81
N GLY A 675 3.18 -26.40 -36.57
CA GLY A 675 3.52 -25.00 -36.23
C GLY A 675 4.86 -24.59 -36.82
N PHE A 676 5.86 -25.49 -36.81
CA PHE A 676 7.19 -25.22 -37.38
C PHE A 676 7.20 -25.09 -38.91
N LYS A 677 6.17 -25.61 -39.60
CA LYS A 677 6.07 -25.59 -41.08
C LYS A 677 5.19 -24.47 -41.62
N VAL A 678 4.40 -23.81 -40.76
CA VAL A 678 3.44 -22.80 -41.17
C VAL A 678 3.86 -21.45 -40.60
N MET A 679 4.55 -20.69 -41.46
CA MET A 679 4.99 -19.30 -41.34
C MET A 679 6.41 -19.06 -40.78
N PRO A 680 7.37 -18.66 -41.64
CA PRO A 680 8.65 -18.13 -41.17
C PRO A 680 8.43 -16.79 -40.45
N SER A 681 9.23 -16.56 -39.41
CA SER A 681 9.32 -15.31 -38.64
C SER A 681 9.20 -14.08 -39.53
N SER A 682 8.32 -13.16 -39.15
CA SER A 682 8.16 -11.88 -39.82
C SER A 682 9.38 -11.00 -39.62
N PHE A 683 9.91 -10.87 -38.40
CA PHE A 683 11.09 -10.04 -38.15
C PHE A 683 12.33 -10.73 -38.73
N HIS A 684 13.01 -10.11 -39.68
CA HIS A 684 14.16 -10.71 -40.35
C HIS A 684 15.47 -10.38 -39.62
N ASP A 685 15.77 -9.09 -39.44
CA ASP A 685 17.08 -8.66 -38.95
C ASP A 685 17.06 -7.27 -38.29
N ILE A 686 18.09 -6.98 -37.49
CA ILE A 686 18.27 -5.69 -36.79
C ILE A 686 19.76 -5.38 -36.62
N SER A 687 20.15 -4.11 -36.69
CA SER A 687 21.52 -3.68 -36.38
C SER A 687 21.75 -3.50 -34.88
N ASP A 688 23.01 -3.29 -34.50
CA ASP A 688 23.36 -2.76 -33.19
C ASP A 688 22.65 -1.41 -32.94
N VAL A 689 22.40 -1.11 -31.66
CA VAL A 689 21.83 0.18 -31.23
C VAL A 689 22.97 1.16 -31.08
N GLU A 690 23.00 2.17 -31.94
CA GLU A 690 24.06 3.17 -31.96
C GLU A 690 23.56 4.47 -31.33
N PHE A 691 24.42 5.15 -30.58
CA PHE A 691 24.15 6.42 -29.95
C PHE A 691 25.29 7.40 -30.23
N GLN A 692 24.92 8.63 -30.59
CA GLN A 692 25.83 9.75 -30.74
C GLN A 692 25.20 10.98 -30.11
N ASP A 693 25.91 11.57 -29.16
CA ASP A 693 25.38 12.63 -28.31
C ASP A 693 24.02 12.26 -27.70
N ASN A 694 22.95 12.97 -28.06
CA ASN A 694 21.58 12.74 -27.60
C ASN A 694 20.72 11.96 -28.59
N TRP A 695 21.25 11.58 -29.75
CA TRP A 695 20.55 10.78 -30.73
C TRP A 695 20.92 9.31 -30.60
N GLY A 696 19.97 8.43 -30.90
CA GLY A 696 20.25 7.03 -31.17
C GLY A 696 19.49 6.52 -32.38
N ARG A 697 20.00 5.43 -32.96
CA ARG A 697 19.42 4.80 -34.16
C ARG A 697 19.58 3.28 -34.13
N ILE A 698 18.64 2.61 -34.78
CA ILE A 698 18.69 1.19 -35.12
C ILE A 698 18.20 1.00 -36.55
N TRP A 699 18.87 0.15 -37.32
CA TRP A 699 18.35 -0.33 -38.59
C TRP A 699 17.51 -1.59 -38.35
N VAL A 700 16.36 -1.70 -39.02
CA VAL A 700 15.45 -2.84 -38.89
C VAL A 700 15.01 -3.35 -40.27
N ASP A 701 14.93 -4.68 -40.39
CA ASP A 701 14.12 -5.41 -41.37
C ASP A 701 13.06 -6.20 -40.61
N LEU A 702 11.88 -5.62 -40.49
CA LEU A 702 10.72 -6.20 -39.80
C LEU A 702 10.09 -7.35 -40.58
N GLY A 703 10.46 -7.56 -41.86
CA GLY A 703 9.93 -8.56 -42.80
C GLY A 703 8.40 -8.63 -42.98
N THR A 704 7.65 -7.77 -42.29
CA THR A 704 6.20 -7.62 -42.39
C THR A 704 5.82 -6.14 -42.34
N ALA A 705 4.69 -5.81 -42.97
CA ALA A 705 4.06 -4.49 -42.86
C ALA A 705 3.05 -4.41 -41.69
N ASP A 706 3.06 -5.37 -40.77
CA ASP A 706 2.11 -5.41 -39.64
C ASP A 706 2.44 -4.31 -38.61
N PHE A 707 1.48 -3.39 -38.46
CA PHE A 707 1.54 -2.26 -37.54
C PHE A 707 1.66 -2.70 -36.08
N PHE A 708 1.23 -3.92 -35.75
CA PHE A 708 1.29 -4.45 -34.39
C PHE A 708 2.72 -4.51 -33.83
N SER A 709 3.71 -4.80 -34.67
CA SER A 709 5.13 -4.82 -34.25
C SER A 709 5.62 -3.44 -33.81
N ILE A 710 5.14 -2.38 -34.45
CA ILE A 710 5.46 -0.98 -34.17
C ILE A 710 4.73 -0.51 -32.92
N ASP A 711 3.47 -0.92 -32.73
CA ASP A 711 2.69 -0.59 -31.54
C ASP A 711 3.33 -1.19 -30.27
N VAL A 712 3.75 -2.45 -30.32
CA VAL A 712 4.48 -3.09 -29.21
C VAL A 712 5.78 -2.34 -28.91
N PHE A 713 6.53 -1.95 -29.95
CA PHE A 713 7.75 -1.17 -29.78
C PHE A 713 7.49 0.19 -29.10
N LEU A 714 6.49 0.93 -29.57
CA LEU A 714 6.12 2.24 -29.02
C LEU A 714 5.65 2.15 -27.57
N ASN A 715 4.90 1.10 -27.22
CA ASN A 715 4.47 0.86 -25.84
C ASN A 715 5.67 0.58 -24.93
N CYS A 716 6.61 -0.28 -25.34
CA CYS A 716 7.84 -0.53 -24.59
C CYS A 716 8.67 0.75 -24.40
N MET A 717 8.81 1.56 -25.46
CA MET A 717 9.53 2.83 -25.40
C MET A 717 8.82 3.89 -24.55
N THR A 718 7.48 3.84 -24.45
CA THR A 718 6.70 4.73 -23.58
C THR A 718 6.99 4.46 -22.11
N VAL A 719 6.97 3.19 -21.70
CA VAL A 719 7.33 2.78 -20.32
C VAL A 719 8.78 3.16 -20.03
N LEU A 720 9.68 2.86 -20.97
CA LEU A 720 11.09 3.21 -20.85
C LEU A 720 11.30 4.73 -20.69
N SER A 721 10.53 5.52 -21.45
CA SER A 721 10.60 6.97 -21.45
C SER A 721 10.11 7.60 -20.14
N ALA A 722 9.05 7.02 -19.56
CA ALA A 722 8.43 7.52 -18.34
C ALA A 722 9.27 7.20 -17.09
N GLU A 723 9.80 5.98 -17.01
CA GLU A 723 10.37 5.46 -15.77
C GLU A 723 11.89 5.67 -15.63
N TYR A 724 12.60 5.65 -16.76
CA TYR A 724 14.07 5.54 -16.75
C TYR A 724 14.78 6.72 -17.43
N LEU A 725 14.41 7.09 -18.65
CA LEU A 725 15.10 8.16 -19.40
C LEU A 725 14.16 8.93 -20.31
N GLY A 726 14.29 10.24 -20.45
CA GLY A 726 13.34 11.01 -21.26
C GLY A 726 13.65 10.92 -22.75
N ILE A 727 12.69 10.42 -23.52
CA ILE A 727 12.70 10.47 -24.99
C ILE A 727 11.92 11.73 -25.42
N GLN A 728 12.45 12.49 -26.37
CA GLN A 728 11.78 13.66 -26.96
C GLN A 728 10.93 13.26 -28.16
N GLN A 729 11.49 12.44 -29.05
CA GLN A 729 10.82 11.98 -30.25
C GLN A 729 11.38 10.66 -30.76
N ILE A 730 10.52 9.90 -31.43
CA ILE A 730 10.88 8.70 -32.20
C ILE A 730 10.48 8.95 -33.65
N VAL A 731 11.41 8.68 -34.57
CA VAL A 731 11.20 8.85 -36.01
C VAL A 731 11.45 7.53 -36.72
N PHE A 732 10.42 7.03 -37.38
CA PHE A 732 10.49 5.84 -38.22
C PHE A 732 10.87 6.26 -39.64
N GLY A 733 11.98 5.76 -40.14
CA GLY A 733 12.54 6.08 -41.46
C GLY A 733 13.39 7.35 -41.49
N GLY A 734 13.92 7.66 -42.68
CA GLY A 734 14.88 8.73 -42.91
C GLY A 734 16.33 8.26 -42.91
N ARG A 735 17.15 8.81 -43.82
CA ARG A 735 18.56 8.43 -44.01
C ARG A 735 19.53 9.19 -43.10
N SER A 736 19.14 10.38 -42.62
CA SER A 736 19.92 11.19 -41.69
C SER A 736 19.01 12.02 -40.79
N MET A 737 19.45 12.24 -39.55
CA MET A 737 18.80 13.09 -38.55
C MET A 737 19.86 13.91 -37.81
N GLY A 738 19.62 15.23 -37.67
CA GLY A 738 20.58 16.14 -37.05
C GLY A 738 21.89 16.26 -37.84
N ASP A 739 23.01 16.36 -37.12
CA ASP A 739 24.37 16.45 -37.67
C ASP A 739 25.05 15.06 -37.82
N TRP A 740 24.29 13.97 -37.73
CA TRP A 740 24.82 12.60 -37.81
C TRP A 740 25.10 12.20 -39.26
N GLU A 741 26.39 12.12 -39.62
CA GLU A 741 26.86 11.61 -40.93
C GLU A 741 27.34 10.14 -40.82
N GLU A 742 27.17 9.36 -41.90
CA GLU A 742 27.69 7.99 -41.99
C GLU A 742 29.23 7.98 -41.82
N GLY A 743 29.72 7.27 -40.81
CA GLY A 743 31.16 7.16 -40.50
C GLY A 743 31.61 7.86 -39.21
N MET A 744 30.73 8.60 -38.52
CA MET A 744 31.00 9.22 -37.22
C MET A 744 31.03 8.19 -36.06
N THR A 745 32.03 7.31 -36.05
CA THR A 745 32.25 6.26 -35.02
C THR A 745 33.38 6.61 -34.04
N ASN A 746 33.64 7.91 -33.82
CA ASN A 746 34.77 8.35 -33.01
C ASN A 746 34.38 8.48 -31.51
N PRO A 747 35.04 7.75 -30.59
CA PRO A 747 34.78 7.82 -29.13
C PRO A 747 34.97 9.22 -28.54
N GLU A 748 35.77 10.09 -29.17
CA GLU A 748 35.98 11.47 -28.71
C GLU A 748 34.72 12.35 -28.86
N TYR A 749 33.73 11.92 -29.65
CA TYR A 749 32.42 12.57 -29.82
C TYR A 749 31.29 11.84 -29.08
N GLY A 750 31.62 11.03 -28.06
CA GLY A 750 30.60 10.40 -27.20
C GLY A 750 29.85 9.24 -27.83
N TYR A 751 30.40 8.60 -28.88
CA TYR A 751 29.81 7.41 -29.51
C TYR A 751 29.67 6.25 -28.51
N LYS A 752 28.47 5.68 -28.42
CA LYS A 752 28.16 4.48 -27.63
C LYS A 752 27.34 3.52 -28.46
N TYR A 753 27.44 2.23 -28.19
CA TYR A 753 26.61 1.25 -28.86
C TYR A 753 26.23 0.10 -27.92
N PHE A 754 25.08 -0.51 -28.19
CA PHE A 754 24.66 -1.77 -27.60
C PHE A 754 24.60 -2.84 -28.69
N LYS A 755 25.26 -3.96 -28.43
CA LYS A 755 25.35 -5.06 -29.38
C LYS A 755 24.15 -5.98 -29.21
N ILE A 756 23.36 -6.18 -30.28
CA ILE A 756 22.16 -7.04 -30.27
C ILE A 756 22.51 -8.49 -30.55
#